data_AF-A0A496CES0-F1
#
_entry.id   AF-A0A496CES0-F1
#
_cell.length_a   1.000
_cell.length_b   1.000
_cell.length_c   1.000
_cell.angle_alpha   90.00
_cell.angle_beta   90.00
_cell.angle_gamma   90.00
#
_symmetry.space_group_name_H-M   'P 1'
#
loop_
_entity.id
_entity.type
_entity.pdbx_description
1 polymer ?
#
loop_
_entity_poly.entity_id
_entity_poly.type
_entity_poly.pdbx_seq_one_letter_code
_entity_poly.pdbx_strand_id
1 'polypeptide(L)'
;MKLLTNTFLLAAFLFLPVRVFSQTQQDELEQIRQNYIGTLISSNDESDLLNRILSGIPPETEMSDQVVVELHQRYPFNMEKIKGYMESINEDGSWPDINYTDTKRSGWDAKKHADRILELAKLYHAEGPSCTWSPRFSTVIHQALGYWFRMKPVCKNWWYNEIGIPKTFGPAFLLLRMQMTPDELKEAVKVMDNARFGMTGQNKVWLAGNVLVKGLLTDDYALVKAARDTIISEITTGREEGIKSDWSFHQHGPQQQFGNYGLAYLGEMSFYSGLFAGTSFALNAEQQSILNNLLTEGYRWIIWRGYMDVNALDRQLFHNAPIHKALAIGYAASSLKKGSAPADVQKMDDFLNDNFPPQPAQGAAFSGQKHFWDSDQTIHRALGWMASVKMASQRVIGTELVNEDNLKGFYMGDGATYIYRNGDEYLNVFPFWDWRKVPGITSYESDAPIPSPRTYGAHVRNETTFVGGVTDGSTGMTAMILNRDGAHARKSWVITDDFVLCLGAGIQTDSTLNLATSIDQRMKQGELAYWENNRWNPVDGTVTITGKAPRFYHDSTGYILMQPENSVAISEKRSGRWSDFMGSYIPQTVEGEVVSLYIRHPKELPATYQYLILPASSADRTATFRTDDIRVLRNDEAMQAVAAGNRFYVTAYQEGTIRLSDDITLAVHTLGIYMLSPENGKLRIEASDPTHTQSSLSLTINDYDLKIMVPANQAPGQSVSVTPVICAPLVKSISVDGKKDDWQQIPVAVSGLTAPWNGAAKDRTRFSVCHDKKNLYFLYEVADTTIIYNNEKTEASVGSSDRIEFFFSKDPAMGDYYCAEIDPRGKVMDYHAKFYRQFDFDWNFKGLKLGTHTGKDTYIVEGSIPLKSLEEMGVISPDGEIRFGVYRADYYGPQEEQVIWSSWIIPDAANPDFHIPSSLGVLKLR
;
A
#
# COMPACT_ATOMS: atom_id res chain seq x y z
N MET A 1 63.49 -32.25 -21.80
CA MET A 1 63.26 -32.78 -20.43
C MET A 1 62.45 -31.74 -19.68
N LYS A 2 61.12 -31.84 -19.77
CA LYS A 2 60.23 -32.58 -18.85
C LYS A 2 59.80 -31.66 -17.70
N LEU A 3 58.61 -31.04 -17.76
CA LEU A 3 57.24 -31.59 -17.67
C LEU A 3 56.78 -31.78 -16.22
N LEU A 4 55.54 -31.32 -15.97
CA LEU A 4 54.54 -31.85 -15.03
C LEU A 4 54.87 -31.65 -13.54
N THR A 5 54.12 -30.87 -12.77
CA THR A 5 52.75 -31.19 -12.35
C THR A 5 52.29 -30.06 -11.42
N ASN A 6 51.16 -29.40 -11.69
CA ASN A 6 50.37 -28.69 -10.67
C ASN A 6 48.94 -28.46 -11.17
N THR A 7 48.35 -29.55 -11.66
CA THR A 7 46.92 -29.67 -11.97
C THR A 7 46.54 -31.05 -11.47
N PHE A 8 46.17 -31.18 -10.19
CA PHE A 8 45.37 -32.26 -9.60
C PHE A 8 45.31 -32.08 -8.07
N LEU A 9 44.52 -31.11 -7.61
CA LEU A 9 43.99 -31.09 -6.23
C LEU A 9 42.70 -30.23 -6.17
N LEU A 10 41.91 -30.32 -7.25
CA LEU A 10 40.64 -29.63 -7.42
C LEU A 10 39.58 -30.64 -7.92
N ALA A 11 39.50 -31.79 -7.26
CA ALA A 11 38.49 -32.83 -7.51
C ALA A 11 38.47 -33.90 -6.39
N ALA A 12 38.36 -33.51 -5.12
CA ALA A 12 38.15 -34.46 -4.01
C ALA A 12 37.37 -33.90 -2.80
N PHE A 13 36.66 -32.77 -2.95
CA PHE A 13 35.73 -32.25 -1.94
C PHE A 13 34.29 -32.09 -2.47
N LEU A 14 33.96 -32.79 -3.56
CA LEU A 14 32.58 -33.01 -3.99
C LEU A 14 32.15 -34.38 -3.43
N PHE A 15 31.04 -34.39 -2.71
CA PHE A 15 30.48 -35.50 -1.90
C PHE A 15 31.04 -35.66 -0.48
N LEU A 16 31.02 -34.58 0.31
CA LEU A 16 30.57 -34.74 1.69
C LEU A 16 29.03 -34.89 1.62
N PRO A 17 28.44 -36.00 2.08
CA PRO A 17 27.01 -36.04 2.23
C PRO A 17 26.65 -34.91 3.19
N VAL A 18 25.80 -33.98 2.75
CA VAL A 18 24.99 -33.21 3.70
C VAL A 18 24.30 -34.29 4.52
N ARG A 19 24.78 -34.52 5.75
CA ARG A 19 24.02 -35.26 6.73
C ARG A 19 22.78 -34.40 6.97
N VAL A 20 21.73 -34.67 6.21
CA VAL A 20 20.38 -34.43 6.65
C VAL A 20 20.23 -35.31 7.89
N PHE A 21 20.68 -34.81 9.04
CA PHE A 21 20.25 -35.39 10.30
C PHE A 21 18.73 -35.28 10.26
N SER A 22 18.04 -36.42 10.22
CA SER A 22 16.60 -36.42 10.44
C SER A 22 16.39 -35.85 11.84
N GLN A 23 15.98 -34.58 11.94
CA GLN A 23 15.58 -33.99 13.22
C GLN A 23 14.48 -34.89 13.79
N THR A 24 14.66 -35.33 15.03
CA THR A 24 13.60 -36.05 15.72
C THR A 24 12.49 -35.08 16.10
N GLN A 25 11.28 -35.58 16.34
CA GLN A 25 10.18 -34.75 16.84
C GLN A 25 10.58 -33.96 18.10
N GLN A 26 11.42 -34.54 18.95
CA GLN A 26 11.91 -33.89 20.16
C GLN A 26 12.88 -32.74 19.86
N ASP A 27 13.78 -32.91 18.88
CA ASP A 27 14.70 -31.85 18.46
C ASP A 27 13.94 -30.65 17.90
N GLU A 28 12.84 -30.90 17.17
CA GLU A 28 11.99 -29.83 16.65
C GLU A 28 11.25 -29.08 17.76
N LEU A 29 10.68 -29.78 18.74
CA LEU A 29 10.03 -29.15 19.88
C LEU A 29 11.01 -28.32 20.72
N GLU A 30 12.24 -28.81 20.89
CA GLU A 30 13.30 -28.05 21.57
C GLU A 30 13.67 -26.80 20.77
N GLN A 31 13.86 -26.90 19.45
CA GLN A 31 14.17 -25.74 18.62
C GLN A 31 13.06 -24.67 18.66
N ILE A 32 11.78 -25.08 18.59
CA ILE A 32 10.65 -24.15 18.73
C ILE A 32 10.64 -23.51 20.11
N ARG A 33 10.90 -24.29 21.17
CA ARG A 33 10.97 -23.77 22.55
C ARG A 33 12.10 -22.74 22.69
N GLN A 34 13.28 -23.01 22.14
CA GLN A 34 14.41 -22.08 22.16
C GLN A 34 14.10 -20.80 21.37
N ASN A 35 13.47 -20.92 20.20
CA ASN A 35 13.00 -19.78 19.43
C ASN A 35 12.00 -18.94 20.25
N TYR A 36 11.03 -19.58 20.90
CA TYR A 36 10.04 -18.93 21.76
C TYR A 36 10.70 -18.19 22.93
N ILE A 37 11.55 -18.87 23.69
CA ILE A 37 12.28 -18.31 24.83
C ILE A 37 13.12 -17.12 24.39
N GLY A 38 13.85 -17.24 23.28
CA GLY A 38 14.67 -16.17 22.72
C GLY A 38 13.87 -14.88 22.49
N THR A 39 12.64 -14.97 21.98
CA THR A 39 11.78 -13.78 21.79
C THR A 39 11.31 -13.12 23.09
N LEU A 40 11.27 -13.86 24.20
CA LEU A 40 10.82 -13.34 25.49
C LEU A 40 11.93 -12.60 26.25
N ILE A 41 13.18 -13.03 26.08
CA ILE A 41 14.35 -12.54 26.85
C ILE A 41 15.22 -11.55 26.08
N SER A 42 15.08 -11.47 24.75
CA SER A 42 15.86 -10.53 23.91
C SER A 42 15.52 -9.05 24.14
N SER A 43 14.56 -8.73 25.02
CA SER A 43 14.12 -7.35 25.31
C SER A 43 15.19 -6.49 26.00
N ASN A 44 16.20 -7.10 26.63
CA ASN A 44 17.30 -6.37 27.29
C ASN A 44 18.58 -6.32 26.44
N ASP A 45 18.54 -6.80 25.20
CA ASP A 45 19.67 -6.70 24.31
C ASP A 45 19.75 -5.26 23.76
N GLU A 46 20.56 -4.43 24.43
CA GLU A 46 20.85 -3.05 24.00
C GLU A 46 21.63 -2.98 22.67
N SER A 47 22.14 -4.10 22.15
CA SER A 47 22.74 -4.11 20.82
C SER A 47 21.69 -4.09 19.70
N ASP A 48 20.46 -4.53 19.99
CA ASP A 48 19.33 -4.44 19.07
C ASP A 48 18.86 -2.98 18.92
N LEU A 49 18.68 -2.55 17.68
CA LEU A 49 18.31 -1.18 17.37
C LEU A 49 16.90 -0.82 17.85
N LEU A 50 15.92 -1.70 17.64
CA LEU A 50 14.53 -1.41 17.97
C LEU A 50 14.34 -1.34 19.48
N ASN A 51 15.03 -2.21 20.23
CA ASN A 51 15.08 -2.17 21.68
C ASN A 51 15.65 -0.84 22.20
N ARG A 52 16.74 -0.34 21.61
CA ARG A 52 17.32 0.97 22.01
C ARG A 52 16.36 2.13 21.77
N ILE A 53 15.66 2.12 20.63
CA ILE A 53 14.67 3.16 20.31
C ILE A 53 13.51 3.08 21.31
N LEU A 54 12.94 1.88 21.53
CA LEU A 54 11.85 1.67 22.47
C LEU A 54 12.23 2.13 23.88
N SER A 55 13.44 1.79 24.34
CA SER A 55 13.95 2.17 25.67
C SER A 55 14.12 3.68 25.84
N GLY A 56 14.28 4.43 24.74
CA GLY A 56 14.34 5.89 24.75
C GLY A 56 12.97 6.56 24.87
N ILE A 57 11.87 5.82 24.73
CA ILE A 57 10.50 6.33 24.81
C ILE A 57 9.93 5.98 26.19
N PRO A 58 9.44 6.94 26.99
CA PRO A 58 8.80 6.64 28.26
C PRO A 58 7.64 5.64 28.09
N PRO A 59 7.58 4.55 28.88
CA PRO A 59 6.46 3.61 28.83
C PRO A 59 5.12 4.32 29.09
N GLU A 60 4.11 3.99 28.31
CA GLU A 60 2.74 4.44 28.53
C GLU A 60 2.17 3.84 29.83
N THR A 61 1.41 4.64 30.56
CA THR A 61 0.73 4.20 31.79
C THR A 61 -0.75 3.90 31.58
N GLU A 62 -1.32 4.39 30.48
CA GLU A 62 -2.72 4.23 30.10
C GLU A 62 -2.78 3.75 28.64
N MET A 63 -3.20 2.50 28.42
CA MET A 63 -3.28 1.91 27.08
C MET A 63 -4.43 0.89 27.01
N SER A 64 -5.26 0.99 25.96
CA SER A 64 -6.31 0.03 25.64
C SER A 64 -5.94 -0.92 24.49
N ASP A 65 -4.92 -0.58 23.72
CA ASP A 65 -4.47 -1.36 22.56
C ASP A 65 -3.56 -2.53 22.95
N GLN A 66 -4.02 -3.74 22.64
CA GLN A 66 -3.29 -4.98 22.93
C GLN A 66 -1.93 -5.04 22.23
N VAL A 67 -1.77 -4.50 21.02
CA VAL A 67 -0.47 -4.49 20.34
C VAL A 67 0.54 -3.67 21.12
N VAL A 68 0.14 -2.51 21.63
CA VAL A 68 1.01 -1.65 22.43
C VAL A 68 1.26 -2.26 23.81
N VAL A 69 0.28 -2.92 24.43
CA VAL A 69 0.50 -3.70 25.65
C VAL A 69 1.58 -4.76 25.44
N GLU A 70 1.55 -5.47 24.32
CA GLU A 70 2.56 -6.50 23.98
C GLU A 70 3.92 -5.89 23.64
N LEU A 71 3.96 -4.76 22.94
CA LEU A 71 5.18 -3.98 22.75
C LEU A 71 5.79 -3.58 24.09
N HIS A 72 4.96 -3.20 25.07
CA HIS A 72 5.44 -2.80 26.40
C HIS A 72 6.14 -3.94 27.16
N GLN A 73 5.84 -5.19 26.84
CA GLN A 73 6.54 -6.34 27.41
C GLN A 73 7.98 -6.49 26.89
N ARG A 74 8.38 -5.69 25.91
CA ARG A 74 9.74 -5.62 25.34
C ARG A 74 10.58 -4.50 25.93
N TYR A 75 10.04 -3.68 26.84
CA TYR A 75 10.86 -2.73 27.57
C TYR A 75 11.89 -3.47 28.43
N PRO A 76 13.05 -2.83 28.69
CA PRO A 76 13.99 -3.34 29.68
C PRO A 76 13.34 -3.54 31.04
N PHE A 77 13.88 -4.47 31.82
CA PHE A 77 13.35 -4.76 33.15
C PHE A 77 13.34 -3.52 34.05
N ASN A 78 12.16 -3.21 34.58
CA ASN A 78 12.05 -2.20 35.63
C ASN A 78 12.45 -2.81 36.98
N MET A 79 13.71 -2.66 37.34
CA MET A 79 14.28 -3.26 38.55
C MET A 79 13.67 -2.70 39.84
N GLU A 80 13.21 -1.45 39.86
CA GLU A 80 12.51 -0.87 41.01
C GLU A 80 11.14 -1.52 41.23
N LYS A 81 10.38 -1.69 40.15
CA LYS A 81 9.09 -2.39 40.14
C LYS A 81 9.25 -3.84 40.60
N ILE A 82 10.23 -4.57 40.07
CA ILE A 82 10.54 -5.95 40.45
C ILE A 82 10.95 -6.04 41.93
N LYS A 83 11.79 -5.12 42.40
CA LYS A 83 12.17 -5.02 43.82
C LYS A 83 10.93 -4.87 44.70
N GLY A 84 10.00 -3.99 44.32
CA GLY A 84 8.73 -3.79 45.01
C GLY A 84 7.92 -5.08 45.14
N TYR A 85 7.83 -5.89 44.09
CA TYR A 85 7.12 -7.18 44.13
C TYR A 85 7.83 -8.21 45.01
N MET A 86 9.16 -8.27 44.94
CA MET A 86 9.98 -9.17 45.74
C MET A 86 9.91 -8.87 47.24
N GLU A 87 9.76 -7.60 47.62
CA GLU A 87 9.69 -7.14 49.01
C GLU A 87 8.28 -7.19 49.61
N SER A 88 7.23 -7.04 48.78
CA SER A 88 5.83 -6.93 49.25
C SER A 88 5.01 -8.21 49.23
N ILE A 89 5.53 -9.32 48.67
CA ILE A 89 4.78 -10.59 48.61
C ILE A 89 4.53 -11.13 50.03
N ASN A 90 3.30 -11.59 50.29
CA ASN A 90 2.92 -12.21 51.54
C ASN A 90 3.43 -13.67 51.62
N GLU A 91 3.49 -14.23 52.82
CA GLU A 91 3.91 -15.64 53.03
C GLU A 91 3.06 -16.65 52.26
N ASP A 92 1.78 -16.35 52.03
CA ASP A 92 0.86 -17.19 51.28
C ASP A 92 1.04 -17.10 49.75
N GLY A 93 1.87 -16.17 49.26
CA GLY A 93 2.13 -15.92 47.85
C GLY A 93 1.22 -14.87 47.18
N SER A 94 0.32 -14.24 47.93
CA SER A 94 -0.47 -13.09 47.44
C SER A 94 0.33 -11.79 47.48
N TRP A 95 -0.06 -10.81 46.66
CA TRP A 95 0.40 -9.44 46.82
C TRP A 95 -0.73 -8.56 47.41
N PRO A 96 -0.42 -7.72 48.42
CA PRO A 96 -1.44 -6.97 49.15
C PRO A 96 -2.13 -5.87 48.32
N ASP A 97 -1.49 -5.42 47.23
CA ASP A 97 -2.03 -4.39 46.36
C ASP A 97 -2.89 -4.93 45.20
N ILE A 98 -3.08 -6.26 45.12
CA ILE A 98 -3.94 -6.90 44.12
C ILE A 98 -5.28 -7.27 44.77
N ASN A 99 -6.37 -6.77 44.20
CA ASN A 99 -7.73 -7.16 44.59
C ASN A 99 -8.13 -8.49 43.95
N TYR A 100 -7.82 -9.61 44.61
CA TYR A 100 -8.21 -10.95 44.16
C TYR A 100 -9.72 -11.23 44.20
N THR A 101 -10.51 -10.36 44.85
CA THR A 101 -11.99 -10.45 44.86
C THR A 101 -12.64 -9.62 43.77
N ASP A 102 -11.84 -9.00 42.88
CA ASP A 102 -12.36 -8.22 41.77
C ASP A 102 -13.24 -9.07 40.84
N THR A 103 -14.44 -8.58 40.56
CA THR A 103 -15.42 -9.23 39.69
C THR A 103 -15.72 -8.45 38.41
N LYS A 104 -14.91 -7.43 38.10
CA LYS A 104 -15.01 -6.68 36.83
C LYS A 104 -14.84 -7.62 35.63
N ARG A 105 -15.55 -7.32 34.54
CA ARG A 105 -15.45 -8.05 33.25
C ARG A 105 -14.30 -7.54 32.37
N SER A 106 -13.78 -6.35 32.65
CA SER A 106 -12.65 -5.71 31.99
C SER A 106 -11.77 -5.04 33.04
N GLY A 107 -10.46 -4.97 32.81
CA GLY A 107 -9.49 -4.49 33.79
C GLY A 107 -9.43 -5.37 35.04
N TRP A 108 -9.55 -6.70 34.88
CA TRP A 108 -9.60 -7.66 35.98
C TRP A 108 -8.29 -7.68 36.78
N ASP A 109 -8.37 -7.20 38.02
CA ASP A 109 -7.18 -6.85 38.80
C ASP A 109 -6.29 -8.06 39.13
N ALA A 110 -6.90 -9.24 39.34
CA ALA A 110 -6.17 -10.46 39.64
C ALA A 110 -5.21 -10.89 38.51
N LYS A 111 -5.43 -10.45 37.26
CA LYS A 111 -4.48 -10.74 36.15
C LYS A 111 -3.08 -10.20 36.45
N LYS A 112 -2.94 -9.11 37.20
CA LYS A 112 -1.64 -8.55 37.60
C LYS A 112 -0.74 -9.58 38.28
N HIS A 113 -1.31 -10.56 38.99
CA HIS A 113 -0.54 -11.62 39.63
C HIS A 113 0.19 -12.49 38.57
N ALA A 114 -0.50 -12.84 37.48
CA ALA A 114 0.12 -13.57 36.37
C ALA A 114 1.19 -12.73 35.65
N ASP A 115 0.93 -11.43 35.45
CA ASP A 115 1.89 -10.50 34.83
C ASP A 115 3.18 -10.40 35.65
N ARG A 116 3.06 -10.30 36.99
CA ARG A 116 4.22 -10.30 37.91
C ARG A 116 5.02 -11.59 37.82
N ILE A 117 4.35 -12.75 37.80
CA ILE A 117 5.05 -14.04 37.66
C ILE A 117 5.81 -14.11 36.34
N LEU A 118 5.23 -13.63 35.24
CA LEU A 118 5.91 -13.58 33.95
C LEU A 118 7.15 -12.66 33.99
N GLU A 119 7.04 -11.47 34.56
CA GLU A 119 8.18 -10.55 34.72
C GLU A 119 9.31 -11.17 35.56
N LEU A 120 8.96 -11.80 36.70
CA LEU A 120 9.91 -12.51 37.56
C LEU A 120 10.56 -13.70 36.84
N ALA A 121 9.77 -14.49 36.09
CA ALA A 121 10.26 -15.63 35.32
C ALA A 121 11.23 -15.21 34.22
N LYS A 122 10.93 -14.12 33.49
CA LYS A 122 11.82 -13.55 32.47
C LYS A 122 13.14 -13.12 33.06
N LEU A 123 13.13 -12.35 34.15
CA LEU A 123 14.37 -11.88 34.80
C LEU A 123 15.17 -13.05 35.38
N TYR A 124 14.50 -13.98 36.06
CA TYR A 124 15.17 -15.16 36.63
C TYR A 124 15.81 -16.03 35.55
N HIS A 125 15.16 -16.21 34.40
CA HIS A 125 15.73 -16.94 33.27
C HIS A 125 16.90 -16.17 32.62
N ALA A 126 16.79 -14.85 32.47
CA ALA A 126 17.81 -14.02 31.83
C ALA A 126 19.10 -13.88 32.66
N GLU A 127 18.99 -13.67 33.97
CA GLU A 127 20.14 -13.43 34.85
C GLU A 127 20.58 -14.68 35.64
N GLY A 128 19.65 -15.61 35.90
CA GLY A 128 19.95 -16.89 36.57
C GLY A 128 20.76 -16.73 37.86
N PRO A 129 21.88 -17.46 38.03
CA PRO A 129 22.73 -17.38 39.21
C PRO A 129 23.40 -16.02 39.45
N SER A 130 23.49 -15.16 38.43
CA SER A 130 24.12 -13.84 38.52
C SER A 130 23.20 -12.75 39.08
N CYS A 131 21.91 -13.06 39.21
CA CYS A 131 20.92 -12.12 39.72
C CYS A 131 21.11 -11.83 41.21
N THR A 132 21.06 -10.56 41.60
CA THR A 132 21.28 -10.11 42.99
C THR A 132 20.29 -10.69 44.01
N TRP A 133 19.10 -11.12 43.55
CA TRP A 133 18.11 -11.77 44.43
C TRP A 133 18.07 -13.30 44.28
N SER A 134 19.06 -13.95 43.68
CA SER A 134 19.19 -15.41 43.77
C SER A 134 19.63 -15.83 45.18
N PRO A 135 18.99 -16.82 45.87
CA PRO A 135 17.95 -17.74 45.40
C PRO A 135 16.49 -17.29 45.70
N ARG A 136 16.30 -16.10 46.30
CA ARG A 136 14.97 -15.58 46.70
C ARG A 136 13.97 -15.56 45.54
N PHE A 137 14.40 -15.35 44.30
CA PHE A 137 13.50 -15.44 43.13
C PHE A 137 12.75 -16.77 43.05
N SER A 138 13.46 -17.88 43.16
CA SER A 138 12.85 -19.21 43.08
C SER A 138 11.79 -19.35 44.17
N THR A 139 12.10 -18.97 45.42
CA THR A 139 11.14 -19.00 46.53
C THR A 139 9.89 -18.17 46.24
N VAL A 140 10.06 -16.92 45.80
CA VAL A 140 8.93 -16.00 45.51
C VAL A 140 8.07 -16.52 44.35
N ILE A 141 8.70 -17.03 43.28
CA ILE A 141 8.00 -17.59 42.13
C ILE A 141 7.17 -18.81 42.55
N HIS A 142 7.73 -19.74 43.32
CA HIS A 142 7.00 -20.91 43.82
C HIS A 142 5.86 -20.52 44.77
N GLN A 143 6.05 -19.54 45.65
CA GLN A 143 5.00 -19.02 46.53
C GLN A 143 3.84 -18.44 45.71
N ALA A 144 4.14 -17.58 44.73
CA ALA A 144 3.15 -16.94 43.88
C ALA A 144 2.39 -17.98 43.03
N LEU A 145 3.09 -18.89 42.36
CA LEU A 145 2.47 -20.01 41.62
C LEU A 145 1.55 -20.84 42.53
N GLY A 146 2.05 -21.20 43.71
CA GLY A 146 1.28 -21.93 44.71
C GLY A 146 0.00 -21.21 45.13
N TYR A 147 0.05 -19.88 45.32
CA TYR A 147 -1.15 -19.07 45.61
C TYR A 147 -2.16 -19.18 44.48
N TRP A 148 -1.74 -18.94 43.23
CA TRP A 148 -2.64 -19.01 42.07
C TRP A 148 -3.28 -20.39 41.92
N PHE A 149 -2.49 -21.46 42.06
CA PHE A 149 -2.98 -22.84 41.93
C PHE A 149 -3.93 -23.25 43.05
N ARG A 150 -3.81 -22.68 44.26
CA ARG A 150 -4.77 -22.92 45.36
C ARG A 150 -6.05 -22.12 45.19
N MET A 151 -5.93 -20.82 44.89
CA MET A 151 -7.06 -19.89 44.90
C MET A 151 -7.90 -19.94 43.62
N LYS A 152 -7.28 -20.30 42.48
CA LYS A 152 -7.91 -20.42 41.15
C LYS A 152 -8.85 -19.24 40.82
N PRO A 153 -8.35 -18.00 40.80
CA PRO A 153 -9.19 -16.84 40.49
C PRO A 153 -9.86 -16.98 39.12
N VAL A 154 -11.13 -16.57 39.01
CA VAL A 154 -11.90 -16.63 37.77
C VAL A 154 -12.51 -15.26 37.47
N CYS A 155 -12.33 -14.79 36.23
CA CYS A 155 -13.00 -13.60 35.73
C CYS A 155 -14.40 -13.94 35.20
N LYS A 156 -15.36 -13.02 35.30
CA LYS A 156 -16.68 -13.17 34.65
C LYS A 156 -16.61 -13.11 33.12
N ASN A 157 -15.51 -12.62 32.55
CA ASN A 157 -15.29 -12.59 31.12
C ASN A 157 -14.43 -13.80 30.71
N TRP A 158 -15.01 -14.66 29.85
CA TRP A 158 -14.39 -15.89 29.36
C TRP A 158 -12.99 -15.65 28.77
N TRP A 159 -12.79 -14.50 28.11
CA TRP A 159 -11.53 -14.17 27.46
C TRP A 159 -10.35 -14.21 28.43
N TYR A 160 -10.50 -13.65 29.65
CA TYR A 160 -9.42 -13.69 30.63
C TYR A 160 -9.08 -15.13 31.03
N ASN A 161 -10.09 -15.99 31.17
CA ASN A 161 -9.89 -17.34 31.68
C ASN A 161 -9.31 -18.28 30.61
N GLU A 162 -9.76 -18.15 29.36
CA GLU A 162 -9.42 -19.06 28.26
C GLU A 162 -8.28 -18.53 27.37
N ILE A 163 -8.09 -17.21 27.32
CA ILE A 163 -7.07 -16.57 26.49
C ILE A 163 -6.05 -15.82 27.34
N GLY A 164 -6.46 -14.81 28.11
CA GLY A 164 -5.56 -13.86 28.74
C GLY A 164 -4.62 -14.49 29.78
N ILE A 165 -5.15 -15.31 30.69
CA ILE A 165 -4.37 -16.01 31.72
C ILE A 165 -3.46 -17.06 31.09
N PRO A 166 -3.93 -17.98 30.20
CA PRO A 166 -3.03 -18.91 29.53
C PRO A 166 -1.97 -18.23 28.66
N LYS A 167 -2.29 -17.11 27.99
CA LYS A 167 -1.35 -16.33 27.17
C LYS A 167 -0.26 -15.65 28.01
N THR A 168 -0.54 -15.32 29.27
CA THR A 168 0.43 -14.73 30.20
C THR A 168 1.25 -15.81 30.91
N PHE A 169 0.59 -16.85 31.43
CA PHE A 169 1.25 -17.91 32.17
C PHE A 169 2.01 -18.91 31.30
N GLY A 170 1.51 -19.21 30.10
CA GLY A 170 2.18 -20.15 29.19
C GLY A 170 3.67 -19.82 28.98
N PRO A 171 4.02 -18.59 28.59
CA PRO A 171 5.41 -18.13 28.53
C PRO A 171 6.17 -18.30 29.86
N ALA A 172 5.56 -17.95 30.99
CA ALA A 172 6.19 -18.11 32.31
C ALA A 172 6.46 -19.58 32.64
N PHE A 173 5.51 -20.48 32.36
CA PHE A 173 5.65 -21.92 32.56
C PHE A 173 6.73 -22.51 31.65
N LEU A 174 6.87 -22.04 30.41
CA LEU A 174 7.97 -22.47 29.54
C LEU A 174 9.33 -22.04 30.08
N LEU A 175 9.46 -20.80 30.55
CA LEU A 175 10.71 -20.28 31.15
C LEU A 175 11.10 -21.01 32.44
N LEU A 176 10.11 -21.44 33.22
CA LEU A 176 10.26 -22.13 34.51
C LEU A 176 10.16 -23.65 34.43
N ARG A 177 10.09 -24.21 33.22
CA ARG A 177 9.77 -25.63 32.98
C ARG A 177 10.67 -26.59 33.76
N MET A 178 11.96 -26.23 33.90
CA MET A 178 12.96 -27.05 34.59
C MET A 178 13.00 -26.80 36.10
N GLN A 179 12.33 -25.76 36.58
CA GLN A 179 12.33 -25.34 37.99
C GLN A 179 11.03 -25.73 38.71
N MET A 180 9.91 -25.86 37.99
CA MET A 180 8.65 -26.31 38.58
C MET A 180 8.74 -27.75 39.12
N THR A 181 8.12 -27.98 40.27
CA THR A 181 7.90 -29.32 40.81
C THR A 181 6.90 -30.11 39.94
N PRO A 182 6.85 -31.46 40.04
CA PRO A 182 5.86 -32.25 39.30
C PRO A 182 4.40 -31.87 39.57
N ASP A 183 4.08 -31.46 40.80
CA ASP A 183 2.73 -31.01 41.16
C ASP A 183 2.41 -29.62 40.58
N GLU A 184 3.37 -28.69 40.60
CA GLU A 184 3.22 -27.39 39.95
C GLU A 184 3.06 -27.53 38.43
N LEU A 185 3.84 -28.40 37.79
CA LEU A 185 3.70 -28.66 36.35
C LEU A 185 2.30 -29.20 36.02
N LYS A 186 1.75 -30.09 36.86
CA LYS A 186 0.40 -30.61 36.70
C LYS A 186 -0.67 -29.53 36.83
N GLU A 187 -0.56 -28.60 37.79
CA GLU A 187 -1.50 -27.47 37.90
C GLU A 187 -1.29 -26.43 36.78
N ALA A 188 -0.05 -26.21 36.33
CA ALA A 188 0.25 -25.36 35.18
C ALA A 188 -0.44 -25.88 33.91
N VAL A 189 -0.39 -27.19 33.64
CA VAL A 189 -1.12 -27.81 32.52
C VAL A 189 -2.63 -27.60 32.64
N LYS A 190 -3.22 -27.69 33.84
CA LYS A 190 -4.65 -27.40 34.06
C LYS A 190 -5.02 -25.96 33.74
N VAL A 191 -4.13 -25.00 34.04
CA VAL A 191 -4.33 -23.59 33.63
C VAL A 191 -4.34 -23.49 32.11
N MET A 192 -3.42 -24.18 31.42
CA MET A 192 -3.36 -24.19 29.96
C MET A 192 -4.54 -24.94 29.30
N ASP A 193 -5.17 -25.91 29.99
CA ASP A 193 -6.34 -26.65 29.49
C ASP A 193 -7.62 -25.81 29.35
N ASN A 194 -7.62 -24.59 29.90
CA ASN A 194 -8.68 -23.62 29.64
C ASN A 194 -8.69 -23.14 28.19
N ALA A 195 -7.55 -23.20 27.48
CA ALA A 195 -7.48 -22.88 26.07
C ALA A 195 -7.73 -24.13 25.20
N ARG A 196 -8.63 -24.00 24.21
CA ARG A 196 -9.02 -25.08 23.30
C ARG A 196 -9.21 -24.57 21.89
N PHE A 197 -9.01 -25.41 20.88
CA PHE A 197 -9.34 -25.07 19.50
C PHE A 197 -10.83 -24.71 19.37
N GLY A 198 -11.11 -23.62 18.68
CA GLY A 198 -12.45 -23.09 18.50
C GLY A 198 -12.40 -21.62 18.06
N MET A 199 -13.58 -20.99 17.97
CA MET A 199 -13.75 -19.59 17.54
C MET A 199 -13.24 -19.33 16.11
N THR A 200 -13.21 -18.05 15.71
CA THR A 200 -12.76 -17.58 14.39
C THR A 200 -11.82 -16.39 14.53
N GLY A 201 -11.10 -16.05 13.44
CA GLY A 201 -10.22 -14.88 13.37
C GLY A 201 -9.18 -14.84 14.49
N GLN A 202 -9.00 -13.66 15.08
CA GLN A 202 -7.98 -13.42 16.11
C GLN A 202 -8.15 -14.30 17.38
N ASN A 203 -9.39 -14.58 17.80
CA ASN A 203 -9.65 -15.44 18.95
C ASN A 203 -9.19 -16.89 18.69
N LYS A 204 -9.37 -17.40 17.46
CA LYS A 204 -8.89 -18.72 17.07
C LYS A 204 -7.37 -18.80 17.15
N VAL A 205 -6.67 -17.75 16.69
CA VAL A 205 -5.20 -17.67 16.73
C VAL A 205 -4.70 -17.65 18.18
N TRP A 206 -5.30 -16.84 19.05
CA TRP A 206 -4.93 -16.78 20.47
C TRP A 206 -5.13 -18.11 21.19
N LEU A 207 -6.29 -18.74 21.01
CA LEU A 207 -6.58 -20.05 21.61
C LEU A 207 -5.61 -21.11 21.11
N ALA A 208 -5.37 -21.17 19.80
CA ALA A 208 -4.42 -22.11 19.22
C ALA A 208 -2.98 -21.83 19.69
N GLY A 209 -2.59 -20.56 19.86
CA GLY A 209 -1.29 -20.17 20.43
C GLY A 209 -1.09 -20.70 21.86
N ASN A 210 -2.12 -20.59 22.70
CA ASN A 210 -2.08 -21.17 24.04
C ASN A 210 -2.00 -22.70 24.01
N VAL A 211 -2.72 -23.35 23.09
CA VAL A 211 -2.63 -24.81 22.89
C VAL A 211 -1.24 -25.23 22.39
N LEU A 212 -0.60 -24.42 21.53
CA LEU A 212 0.78 -24.63 21.09
C LEU A 212 1.74 -24.59 22.27
N VAL A 213 1.64 -23.57 23.12
CA VAL A 213 2.49 -23.43 24.31
C VAL A 213 2.27 -24.59 25.28
N LYS A 214 1.02 -25.09 25.42
CA LYS A 214 0.74 -26.32 26.18
C LYS A 214 1.49 -27.52 25.59
N GLY A 215 1.42 -27.73 24.28
CA GLY A 215 2.14 -28.80 23.60
C GLY A 215 3.65 -28.72 23.81
N LEU A 216 4.23 -27.50 23.76
CA LEU A 216 5.64 -27.27 24.08
C LEU A 216 5.96 -27.55 25.55
N LEU A 217 5.05 -27.27 26.48
CA LEU A 217 5.25 -27.54 27.90
C LEU A 217 5.29 -29.05 28.18
N THR A 218 4.45 -29.83 27.49
CA THR A 218 4.26 -31.28 27.70
C THR A 218 5.01 -32.19 26.72
N ASP A 219 5.85 -31.65 25.84
CA ASP A 219 6.51 -32.38 24.74
C ASP A 219 5.52 -33.14 23.81
N ASP A 220 4.34 -32.56 23.56
CA ASP A 220 3.32 -33.15 22.68
C ASP A 220 3.45 -32.63 21.25
N TYR A 221 4.19 -33.37 20.42
CA TYR A 221 4.43 -33.03 19.02
C TYR A 221 3.14 -32.92 18.19
N ALA A 222 2.19 -33.84 18.39
CA ALA A 222 0.96 -33.85 17.63
C ALA A 222 0.08 -32.64 17.96
N LEU A 223 0.06 -32.23 19.23
CA LEU A 223 -0.66 -31.05 19.68
C LEU A 223 -0.02 -29.76 19.15
N VAL A 224 1.31 -29.64 19.18
CA VAL A 224 2.04 -28.51 18.59
C VAL A 224 1.74 -28.42 17.10
N LYS A 225 1.75 -29.55 16.38
CA LYS A 225 1.38 -29.60 14.97
C LYS A 225 -0.05 -29.14 14.71
N ALA A 226 -1.02 -29.67 15.45
CA ALA A 226 -2.42 -29.29 15.29
C ALA A 226 -2.63 -27.79 15.55
N ALA A 227 -1.94 -27.24 16.57
CA ALA A 227 -2.01 -25.83 16.88
C ALA A 227 -1.37 -24.96 15.80
N ARG A 228 -0.19 -25.33 15.31
CA ARG A 228 0.48 -24.68 14.18
C ARG A 228 -0.42 -24.65 12.95
N ASP A 229 -0.96 -25.81 12.55
CA ASP A 229 -1.82 -25.91 11.37
C ASP A 229 -3.09 -25.05 11.52
N THR A 230 -3.64 -24.98 12.74
CA THR A 230 -4.79 -24.11 13.06
C THR A 230 -4.45 -22.62 12.92
N ILE A 231 -3.30 -22.19 13.44
CA ILE A 231 -2.84 -20.79 13.39
C ILE A 231 -2.66 -20.34 11.94
N ILE A 232 -1.86 -21.09 11.16
CA ILE A 232 -1.45 -20.65 9.83
C ILE A 232 -2.57 -20.78 8.79
N SER A 233 -3.65 -21.50 9.09
CA SER A 233 -4.84 -21.59 8.23
C SER A 233 -5.54 -20.23 8.04
N GLU A 234 -5.21 -19.24 8.87
CA GLU A 234 -5.66 -17.86 8.73
C GLU A 234 -4.85 -17.05 7.71
N ILE A 235 -3.68 -17.55 7.27
CA ILE A 235 -2.79 -16.86 6.32
C ILE A 235 -3.31 -17.08 4.89
N THR A 236 -4.20 -16.19 4.46
CA THR A 236 -4.77 -16.19 3.11
C THR A 236 -5.25 -14.79 2.72
N THR A 237 -5.50 -14.57 1.43
CA THR A 237 -6.04 -13.33 0.86
C THR A 237 -7.48 -13.52 0.38
N GLY A 238 -8.19 -12.43 0.09
CA GLY A 238 -9.47 -12.48 -0.63
C GLY A 238 -10.70 -12.81 0.23
N ARG A 239 -10.54 -12.80 1.55
CA ARG A 239 -11.68 -12.86 2.48
C ARG A 239 -12.44 -11.52 2.51
N GLU A 240 -13.67 -11.55 3.01
CA GLU A 240 -14.48 -10.34 3.25
C GLU A 240 -13.73 -9.38 4.19
N GLU A 241 -13.32 -9.88 5.35
CA GLU A 241 -12.39 -9.25 6.30
C GLU A 241 -11.02 -9.94 6.21
N GLY A 242 -9.94 -9.17 6.38
CA GLY A 242 -8.55 -9.63 6.24
C GLY A 242 -7.79 -8.88 5.15
N ILE A 243 -6.81 -9.55 4.56
CA ILE A 243 -5.93 -8.98 3.53
C ILE A 243 -6.70 -8.81 2.22
N LYS A 244 -6.70 -7.57 1.70
CA LYS A 244 -7.39 -7.16 0.48
C LYS A 244 -6.48 -7.22 -0.74
N SER A 245 -7.04 -7.01 -1.93
CA SER A 245 -6.33 -7.19 -3.21
C SER A 245 -5.24 -6.13 -3.44
N ASP A 246 -5.38 -4.98 -2.81
CA ASP A 246 -4.41 -3.88 -2.80
C ASP A 246 -3.38 -3.97 -1.66
N TRP A 247 -3.37 -5.06 -0.89
CA TRP A 247 -2.56 -5.26 0.32
C TRP A 247 -2.92 -4.34 1.50
N SER A 248 -4.11 -3.75 1.49
CA SER A 248 -4.73 -3.22 2.70
C SER A 248 -5.30 -4.35 3.57
N PHE A 249 -5.68 -4.02 4.80
CA PHE A 249 -6.28 -4.97 5.73
C PHE A 249 -7.61 -4.41 6.24
N HIS A 250 -8.68 -5.22 6.17
CA HIS A 250 -10.01 -4.83 6.65
C HIS A 250 -10.51 -5.66 7.83
N GLN A 251 -11.25 -5.03 8.74
CA GLN A 251 -11.97 -5.66 9.85
C GLN A 251 -13.15 -4.76 10.27
N HIS A 252 -14.21 -5.38 10.81
CA HIS A 252 -15.51 -4.75 11.09
C HIS A 252 -16.24 -4.33 9.81
N GLY A 253 -16.22 -5.23 8.83
CA GLY A 253 -16.69 -4.98 7.47
C GLY A 253 -15.60 -4.32 6.60
N PRO A 254 -15.99 -3.65 5.50
CA PRO A 254 -15.05 -3.04 4.55
C PRO A 254 -14.49 -1.72 5.12
N GLN A 255 -13.62 -1.85 6.11
CA GLN A 255 -13.00 -0.73 6.82
C GLN A 255 -11.50 -0.99 6.95
N GLN A 256 -10.69 -0.02 6.56
CA GLN A 256 -9.24 -0.07 6.71
C GLN A 256 -8.82 -0.17 8.19
N GLN A 257 -7.95 -1.14 8.52
CA GLN A 257 -7.59 -1.52 9.90
C GLN A 257 -6.08 -1.81 10.05
N PHE A 258 -5.23 -1.08 9.32
CA PHE A 258 -3.76 -1.17 9.39
C PHE A 258 -3.28 -1.04 10.83
N GLY A 259 -3.61 0.03 11.55
CA GLY A 259 -3.07 0.26 12.89
C GLY A 259 -3.64 -0.65 13.97
N ASN A 260 -4.74 -1.35 13.71
CA ASN A 260 -5.53 -2.03 14.75
C ASN A 260 -5.47 -3.55 14.56
N TYR A 261 -6.56 -4.15 14.06
CA TYR A 261 -6.66 -5.59 13.83
C TYR A 261 -5.65 -6.12 12.82
N GLY A 262 -5.37 -5.35 11.77
CA GLY A 262 -4.34 -5.70 10.80
C GLY A 262 -2.95 -5.74 11.43
N LEU A 263 -2.64 -4.80 12.33
CA LEU A 263 -1.34 -4.76 13.00
C LEU A 263 -1.20 -5.92 13.99
N ALA A 264 -2.26 -6.21 14.74
CA ALA A 264 -2.30 -7.39 15.61
C ALA A 264 -2.08 -8.67 14.80
N TYR A 265 -2.80 -8.83 13.68
CA TYR A 265 -2.64 -9.96 12.77
C TYR A 265 -1.22 -10.08 12.23
N LEU A 266 -0.66 -8.99 11.68
CA LEU A 266 0.70 -9.02 11.12
C LEU A 266 1.73 -9.31 12.21
N GLY A 267 1.62 -8.68 13.38
CA GLY A 267 2.51 -8.91 14.52
C GLY A 267 2.53 -10.37 14.96
N GLU A 268 1.37 -10.98 15.13
CA GLU A 268 1.28 -12.38 15.55
C GLU A 268 1.72 -13.37 14.47
N MET A 269 1.29 -13.18 13.22
CA MET A 269 1.69 -14.08 12.14
C MET A 269 3.20 -13.97 11.84
N SER A 270 3.77 -12.77 11.98
CA SER A 270 5.22 -12.57 11.89
C SER A 270 5.97 -13.26 13.03
N PHE A 271 5.43 -13.21 14.24
CA PHE A 271 5.95 -13.93 15.39
C PHE A 271 5.97 -15.45 15.10
N TYR A 272 4.87 -16.02 14.63
CA TYR A 272 4.80 -17.46 14.31
C TYR A 272 5.69 -17.86 13.14
N SER A 273 5.82 -17.02 12.11
CA SER A 273 6.80 -17.21 11.03
C SER A 273 8.22 -17.34 11.60
N GLY A 274 8.63 -16.40 12.46
CA GLY A 274 9.93 -16.44 13.12
C GLY A 274 10.09 -17.60 14.11
N LEU A 275 9.02 -18.01 14.79
CA LEU A 275 9.01 -19.11 15.75
C LEU A 275 9.29 -20.46 15.07
N PHE A 276 8.67 -20.71 13.92
CA PHE A 276 8.77 -21.98 13.20
C PHE A 276 9.93 -22.04 12.20
N ALA A 277 10.62 -20.93 11.95
CA ALA A 277 11.74 -20.87 11.04
C ALA A 277 12.83 -21.90 11.39
N GLY A 278 13.36 -22.60 10.38
CA GLY A 278 14.39 -23.62 10.56
C GLY A 278 13.89 -24.98 11.10
N THR A 279 12.57 -25.20 11.13
CA THR A 279 11.93 -26.47 11.56
C THR A 279 10.99 -27.00 10.47
N SER A 280 10.49 -28.24 10.57
CA SER A 280 9.47 -28.74 9.63
C SER A 280 8.12 -28.02 9.75
N PHE A 281 7.94 -27.22 10.81
CA PHE A 281 6.75 -26.39 11.02
C PHE A 281 6.80 -25.04 10.28
N ALA A 282 7.91 -24.71 9.61
CA ALA A 282 8.06 -23.46 8.87
C ALA A 282 6.89 -23.19 7.93
N LEU A 283 6.55 -21.92 7.71
CA LEU A 283 5.53 -21.53 6.74
C LEU A 283 5.95 -21.99 5.35
N ASN A 284 4.98 -22.37 4.52
CA ASN A 284 5.27 -22.63 3.12
C ASN A 284 5.55 -21.30 2.38
N ALA A 285 6.10 -21.40 1.16
CA ALA A 285 6.49 -20.23 0.38
C ALA A 285 5.33 -19.26 0.10
N GLU A 286 4.12 -19.77 -0.12
CA GLU A 286 2.92 -18.96 -0.37
C GLU A 286 2.52 -18.16 0.88
N GLN A 287 2.39 -18.83 2.03
CA GLN A 287 2.05 -18.21 3.30
C GLN A 287 3.10 -17.17 3.72
N GLN A 288 4.38 -17.49 3.56
CA GLN A 288 5.45 -16.53 3.84
C GLN A 288 5.37 -15.32 2.89
N SER A 289 5.14 -15.55 1.60
CA SER A 289 4.98 -14.48 0.60
C SER A 289 3.80 -13.56 0.91
N ILE A 290 2.67 -14.10 1.37
CA ILE A 290 1.50 -13.29 1.78
C ILE A 290 1.87 -12.34 2.92
N LEU A 291 2.58 -12.80 3.96
CA LEU A 291 2.99 -11.95 5.07
C LEU A 291 4.05 -10.92 4.65
N ASN A 292 5.02 -11.35 3.83
CA ASN A 292 6.06 -10.47 3.30
C ASN A 292 5.44 -9.34 2.48
N ASN A 293 4.49 -9.65 1.59
CA ASN A 293 3.82 -8.66 0.75
C ASN A 293 2.85 -7.79 1.56
N LEU A 294 2.16 -8.31 2.59
CA LEU A 294 1.36 -7.47 3.47
C LEU A 294 2.23 -6.38 4.13
N LEU A 295 3.46 -6.72 4.53
CA LEU A 295 4.43 -5.75 5.03
C LEU A 295 4.93 -4.82 3.92
N THR A 296 5.47 -5.35 2.82
CA THR A 296 6.22 -4.56 1.82
C THR A 296 5.33 -3.82 0.83
N GLU A 297 4.16 -4.35 0.51
CA GLU A 297 3.18 -3.75 -0.40
C GLU A 297 2.05 -3.06 0.37
N GLY A 298 1.82 -3.37 1.65
CA GLY A 298 0.85 -2.68 2.51
C GLY A 298 1.52 -1.68 3.45
N TYR A 299 2.01 -2.16 4.59
CA TYR A 299 2.49 -1.32 5.70
C TYR A 299 3.67 -0.41 5.36
N ARG A 300 4.56 -0.79 4.42
CA ARG A 300 5.68 0.05 3.98
C ARG A 300 5.21 1.42 3.46
N TRP A 301 4.03 1.49 2.85
CA TRP A 301 3.45 2.76 2.40
C TRP A 301 2.99 3.62 3.58
N ILE A 302 2.49 3.00 4.64
CA ILE A 302 1.81 3.64 5.77
C ILE A 302 2.78 4.19 6.82
N ILE A 303 3.98 3.60 6.94
CA ILE A 303 4.97 4.03 7.94
C ILE A 303 5.96 5.02 7.32
N TRP A 304 6.09 6.18 7.94
CA TRP A 304 7.01 7.23 7.54
C TRP A 304 7.96 7.58 8.69
N ARG A 305 9.26 7.32 8.50
CA ARG A 305 10.33 7.69 9.44
C ARG A 305 10.09 7.22 10.88
N GLY A 306 9.49 6.04 11.04
CA GLY A 306 9.18 5.47 12.35
C GLY A 306 7.88 5.98 12.98
N TYR A 307 6.99 6.60 12.18
CA TYR A 307 5.66 7.03 12.58
C TYR A 307 4.61 6.40 11.68
N MET A 308 3.53 5.89 12.27
CA MET A 308 2.35 5.46 11.52
C MET A 308 1.48 6.65 11.13
N ASP A 309 1.03 6.67 9.88
CA ASP A 309 0.03 7.62 9.38
C ASP A 309 -1.22 7.65 10.28
N VAL A 310 -1.68 8.85 10.65
CA VAL A 310 -2.88 9.07 11.46
C VAL A 310 -4.12 8.42 10.84
N ASN A 311 -4.24 8.46 9.52
CA ASN A 311 -5.34 7.79 8.81
C ASN A 311 -5.37 6.27 9.05
N ALA A 312 -4.22 5.66 9.33
CA ALA A 312 -4.08 4.24 9.61
C ALA A 312 -4.32 3.85 11.07
N LEU A 313 -4.21 4.79 12.02
CA LEU A 313 -4.57 4.58 13.44
C LEU A 313 -6.06 4.31 13.62
N ASP A 314 -6.87 4.95 12.78
CA ASP A 314 -8.33 4.91 12.83
C ASP A 314 -8.87 5.21 14.24
N ARG A 315 -9.48 4.25 14.95
CA ARG A 315 -10.04 4.52 16.28
C ARG A 315 -9.00 4.70 17.40
N GLN A 316 -7.78 4.15 17.26
CA GLN A 316 -6.84 4.02 18.37
C GLN A 316 -5.89 5.23 18.45
N LEU A 317 -6.46 6.38 18.81
CA LEU A 317 -5.80 7.69 18.84
C LEU A 317 -5.19 8.01 20.20
N PHE A 318 -4.46 7.07 20.80
CA PHE A 318 -3.86 7.25 22.13
C PHE A 318 -2.51 7.97 22.09
N HIS A 319 -1.96 8.33 23.25
CA HIS A 319 -0.68 9.02 23.37
C HIS A 319 0.46 8.20 22.75
N ASN A 320 1.30 8.84 21.93
CA ASN A 320 2.38 8.21 21.16
C ASN A 320 1.97 7.05 20.24
N ALA A 321 0.68 6.93 19.88
CA ALA A 321 0.20 5.85 19.02
C ALA A 321 0.98 5.68 17.69
N PRO A 322 1.31 6.76 16.94
CA PRO A 322 2.12 6.64 15.72
C PRO A 322 3.45 5.91 15.91
N ILE A 323 4.19 6.22 16.98
CA ILE A 323 5.54 5.71 17.23
C ILE A 323 5.47 4.24 17.67
N HIS A 324 4.61 3.95 18.66
CA HIS A 324 4.48 2.59 19.18
C HIS A 324 4.02 1.61 18.11
N LYS A 325 3.05 2.00 17.27
CA LYS A 325 2.57 1.13 16.20
C LYS A 325 3.60 0.93 15.09
N ALA A 326 4.40 1.95 14.77
CA ALA A 326 5.52 1.79 13.84
C ALA A 326 6.59 0.83 14.39
N LEU A 327 6.96 0.95 15.67
CA LEU A 327 7.90 0.04 16.34
C LEU A 327 7.40 -1.41 16.34
N ALA A 328 6.11 -1.63 16.59
CA ALA A 328 5.51 -2.96 16.51
C ALA A 328 5.69 -3.60 15.11
N ILE A 329 5.56 -2.81 14.04
CA ILE A 329 5.82 -3.26 12.66
C ILE A 329 7.32 -3.53 12.44
N GLY A 330 8.20 -2.71 13.01
CA GLY A 330 9.65 -2.97 13.00
C GLY A 330 9.98 -4.36 13.56
N TYR A 331 9.41 -4.71 14.72
CA TYR A 331 9.58 -6.05 15.29
C TYR A 331 8.95 -7.16 14.45
N ALA A 332 7.82 -6.88 13.79
CA ALA A 332 7.19 -7.83 12.86
C ALA A 332 8.12 -8.10 11.67
N ALA A 333 8.69 -7.06 11.05
CA ALA A 333 9.67 -7.17 9.96
C ALA A 333 10.88 -8.01 10.39
N SER A 334 11.48 -7.71 11.55
CA SER A 334 12.60 -8.49 12.10
C SER A 334 12.27 -9.97 12.32
N SER A 335 11.02 -10.28 12.68
CA SER A 335 10.56 -11.66 12.87
C SER A 335 10.38 -12.40 11.54
N LEU A 336 9.78 -11.73 10.54
CA LEU A 336 9.57 -12.30 9.20
C LEU A 336 10.87 -12.64 8.47
N LYS A 337 11.95 -11.85 8.70
CA LYS A 337 13.26 -12.11 8.08
C LYS A 337 13.75 -13.54 8.29
N LYS A 338 13.44 -14.16 9.45
CA LYS A 338 13.90 -15.51 9.80
C LYS A 338 13.35 -16.60 8.88
N GLY A 339 12.11 -16.43 8.40
CA GLY A 339 11.43 -17.38 7.51
C GLY A 339 11.49 -17.00 6.03
N SER A 340 12.05 -15.84 5.70
CA SER A 340 11.96 -15.24 4.37
C SER A 340 13.14 -15.59 3.46
N ALA A 341 12.88 -15.59 2.15
CA ALA A 341 13.92 -15.70 1.15
C ALA A 341 14.82 -14.45 1.14
N PRO A 342 16.10 -14.55 0.72
CA PRO A 342 17.04 -13.41 0.76
C PRO A 342 16.55 -12.13 0.08
N ALA A 343 15.81 -12.24 -1.02
CA ALA A 343 15.26 -11.07 -1.72
C ALA A 343 14.20 -10.32 -0.89
N ASP A 344 13.36 -11.03 -0.13
CA ASP A 344 12.38 -10.40 0.76
C ASP A 344 13.02 -9.88 2.04
N VAL A 345 14.03 -10.57 2.55
CA VAL A 345 14.86 -10.08 3.67
C VAL A 345 15.46 -8.71 3.33
N GLN A 346 15.97 -8.53 2.11
CA GLN A 346 16.49 -7.23 1.67
C GLN A 346 15.40 -6.14 1.69
N LYS A 347 14.18 -6.43 1.20
CA LYS A 347 13.07 -5.45 1.25
C LYS A 347 12.71 -5.06 2.68
N MET A 348 12.78 -6.00 3.63
CA MET A 348 12.53 -5.74 5.04
C MET A 348 13.65 -4.92 5.68
N ASP A 349 14.90 -5.19 5.30
CA ASP A 349 16.04 -4.37 5.72
C ASP A 349 15.94 -2.94 5.18
N ASP A 350 15.53 -2.78 3.92
CA ASP A 350 15.26 -1.46 3.35
C ASP A 350 14.12 -0.76 4.12
N PHE A 351 13.04 -1.46 4.44
CA PHE A 351 11.94 -0.92 5.26
C PHE A 351 12.42 -0.46 6.65
N LEU A 352 13.25 -1.27 7.32
CA LEU A 352 13.80 -0.92 8.64
C LEU A 352 14.72 0.30 8.55
N ASN A 353 15.61 0.34 7.56
CA ASN A 353 16.54 1.45 7.34
C ASN A 353 15.83 2.76 6.92
N ASP A 354 14.73 2.66 6.18
CA ASP A 354 13.90 3.80 5.77
C ASP A 354 13.20 4.46 6.98
N ASN A 355 12.97 3.71 8.07
CA ASN A 355 12.12 4.14 9.17
C ASN A 355 12.84 4.32 10.51
N PHE A 356 13.92 3.59 10.77
CA PHE A 356 14.60 3.58 12.06
C PHE A 356 16.09 3.96 11.90
N PRO A 357 16.66 4.73 12.84
CA PRO A 357 18.04 5.22 12.74
C PRO A 357 19.10 4.10 12.76
N PRO A 358 20.31 4.31 12.20
CA PRO A 358 20.74 5.51 11.51
C PRO A 358 20.10 5.61 10.12
N GLN A 359 19.38 6.70 9.86
CA GLN A 359 18.81 6.93 8.53
C GLN A 359 19.96 7.23 7.55
N PRO A 360 19.90 6.72 6.31
CA PRO A 360 20.93 6.99 5.31
C PRO A 360 21.07 8.50 5.06
N ALA A 361 22.30 8.95 4.82
CA ALA A 361 22.63 10.36 4.60
C ALA A 361 21.96 10.97 3.34
N GLN A 362 21.46 10.11 2.46
CA GLN A 362 20.55 10.45 1.36
C GLN A 362 19.19 9.85 1.72
N GLY A 363 18.12 10.66 1.69
CA GLY A 363 16.77 10.26 2.10
C GLY A 363 16.29 8.96 1.47
N ALA A 364 15.34 8.29 2.14
CA ALA A 364 14.81 6.97 1.79
C ALA A 364 14.55 6.80 0.28
N ALA A 365 15.00 5.66 -0.27
CA ALA A 365 14.86 5.33 -1.70
C ALA A 365 13.43 4.91 -2.09
N PHE A 366 12.55 4.68 -1.11
CA PHE A 366 11.17 4.26 -1.35
C PHE A 366 10.22 5.45 -1.55
N SER A 367 10.02 5.79 -2.83
CA SER A 367 9.13 6.85 -3.31
C SER A 367 8.07 6.33 -4.29
N GLY A 368 7.04 7.12 -4.54
CA GLY A 368 5.97 6.85 -5.49
C GLY A 368 4.60 7.14 -4.91
N GLN A 369 3.56 6.71 -5.63
CA GLN A 369 2.17 6.89 -5.22
C GLN A 369 1.38 5.59 -5.34
N LYS A 370 0.69 5.25 -4.24
CA LYS A 370 -0.21 4.11 -4.17
C LYS A 370 -1.63 4.55 -3.82
N HIS A 371 -2.60 4.06 -4.59
CA HIS A 371 -4.01 4.10 -4.23
C HIS A 371 -4.43 2.70 -3.75
N PHE A 372 -4.92 2.61 -2.52
CA PHE A 372 -5.55 1.42 -1.95
C PHE A 372 -7.03 1.43 -2.34
N TRP A 373 -7.35 0.86 -3.51
CA TRP A 373 -8.70 0.88 -4.08
C TRP A 373 -9.73 0.14 -3.23
N ASP A 374 -9.34 -0.86 -2.44
CA ASP A 374 -10.27 -1.52 -1.50
C ASP A 374 -10.53 -0.64 -0.27
N SER A 375 -9.63 0.30 0.05
CA SER A 375 -9.68 1.12 1.28
C SER A 375 -10.03 2.59 1.08
N ASP A 376 -10.28 3.04 -0.16
CA ASP A 376 -10.50 4.46 -0.50
C ASP A 376 -9.39 5.39 0.10
N GLN A 377 -8.13 4.95 0.06
CA GLN A 377 -6.99 5.69 0.64
C GLN A 377 -5.85 5.85 -0.37
N THR A 378 -5.27 7.05 -0.47
CA THR A 378 -4.11 7.35 -1.32
C THR A 378 -2.92 7.76 -0.47
N ILE A 379 -1.76 7.18 -0.75
CA ILE A 379 -0.47 7.56 -0.16
C ILE A 379 0.49 8.00 -1.27
N HIS A 380 1.18 9.11 -1.06
CA HIS A 380 2.29 9.56 -1.90
C HIS A 380 3.54 9.73 -1.04
N ARG A 381 4.68 9.25 -1.54
CA ARG A 381 5.99 9.35 -0.88
C ARG A 381 6.97 10.00 -1.85
N ALA A 382 7.52 11.13 -1.45
CA ALA A 382 8.63 11.78 -2.11
C ALA A 382 9.91 11.59 -1.28
N LEU A 383 11.06 12.01 -1.81
CA LEU A 383 12.37 11.84 -1.13
C LEU A 383 12.42 12.44 0.29
N GLY A 384 11.68 13.53 0.52
CA GLY A 384 11.73 14.29 1.77
C GLY A 384 10.43 14.32 2.58
N TRP A 385 9.34 13.75 2.07
CA TRP A 385 8.01 13.88 2.68
C TRP A 385 7.03 12.80 2.20
N MET A 386 5.93 12.62 2.92
CA MET A 386 4.80 11.76 2.59
C MET A 386 3.47 12.52 2.73
N ALA A 387 2.50 12.23 1.87
CA ALA A 387 1.10 12.63 2.06
C ALA A 387 0.19 11.41 2.12
N SER A 388 -0.89 11.50 2.89
CA SER A 388 -1.98 10.55 2.90
C SER A 388 -3.32 11.26 2.72
N VAL A 389 -4.25 10.62 2.01
CA VAL A 389 -5.65 11.06 1.87
C VAL A 389 -6.54 9.85 2.15
N LYS A 390 -7.38 9.91 3.19
CA LYS A 390 -8.39 8.89 3.51
C LYS A 390 -9.77 9.40 3.17
N MET A 391 -10.51 8.58 2.43
CA MET A 391 -11.87 8.85 2.01
C MET A 391 -12.79 7.72 2.49
N ALA A 392 -14.07 7.87 2.22
CA ALA A 392 -15.11 6.89 2.47
C ALA A 392 -16.09 6.92 1.30
N SER A 393 -16.80 5.81 1.10
CA SER A 393 -17.82 5.64 0.06
C SER A 393 -18.97 4.79 0.58
N GLN A 394 -19.92 4.45 -0.29
CA GLN A 394 -20.91 3.41 0.03
C GLN A 394 -20.26 2.03 0.24
N ARG A 395 -19.06 1.82 -0.33
CA ARG A 395 -18.28 0.57 -0.22
C ARG A 395 -17.48 0.55 1.08
N VAL A 396 -16.80 1.64 1.41
CA VAL A 396 -15.81 1.69 2.49
C VAL A 396 -16.30 2.54 3.67
N ILE A 397 -16.16 1.98 4.88
CA ILE A 397 -16.44 2.68 6.13
C ILE A 397 -15.25 3.60 6.47
N GLY A 398 -15.52 4.89 6.69
CA GLY A 398 -14.46 5.90 6.87
C GLY A 398 -13.71 5.86 8.20
N THR A 399 -14.39 5.46 9.29
CA THR A 399 -13.79 5.30 10.61
C THR A 399 -14.65 4.43 11.52
N GLU A 400 -14.24 4.18 12.76
CA GLU A 400 -15.09 3.54 13.76
C GLU A 400 -15.00 4.16 15.15
N LEU A 401 -16.01 3.84 15.96
CA LEU A 401 -16.08 4.06 17.40
C LEU A 401 -16.42 2.71 18.00
N VAL A 402 -15.55 2.21 18.87
CA VAL A 402 -15.69 0.92 19.56
C VAL A 402 -15.21 1.10 20.99
N ASN A 403 -15.97 0.59 21.97
CA ASN A 403 -15.59 0.60 23.39
C ASN A 403 -15.14 1.97 23.93
N GLU A 404 -15.76 3.05 23.46
CA GLU A 404 -15.42 4.45 23.80
C GLU A 404 -14.09 4.97 23.24
N ASP A 405 -13.43 4.22 22.35
CA ASP A 405 -12.35 4.75 21.52
C ASP A 405 -12.94 5.56 20.35
N ASN A 406 -12.35 6.72 20.07
CA ASN A 406 -12.67 7.63 18.97
C ASN A 406 -14.05 8.33 19.02
N LEU A 407 -14.48 8.82 20.18
CA LEU A 407 -15.80 9.46 20.37
C LEU A 407 -16.05 10.72 19.52
N LYS A 408 -15.01 11.28 18.88
CA LYS A 408 -15.08 12.52 18.09
C LYS A 408 -14.64 12.34 16.62
N GLY A 409 -14.30 11.13 16.18
CA GLY A 409 -13.70 10.85 14.86
C GLY A 409 -14.63 10.86 13.65
N PHE A 410 -15.89 11.31 13.79
CA PHE A 410 -16.94 11.18 12.78
C PHE A 410 -16.55 11.59 11.35
N TYR A 411 -15.73 12.64 11.19
CA TYR A 411 -15.35 13.21 9.88
C TYR A 411 -14.02 12.66 9.32
N MET A 412 -13.35 11.71 9.98
CA MET A 412 -12.00 11.26 9.58
C MET A 412 -11.93 10.52 8.24
N GLY A 413 -13.08 10.14 7.66
CA GLY A 413 -13.17 9.54 6.32
C GLY A 413 -13.61 10.51 5.22
N ASP A 414 -13.73 11.81 5.48
CA ASP A 414 -14.33 12.76 4.53
C ASP A 414 -13.26 13.56 3.73
N GLY A 415 -12.16 12.88 3.36
CA GLY A 415 -11.00 13.45 2.67
C GLY A 415 -9.90 13.92 3.61
N ALA A 416 -9.69 13.23 4.73
CA ALA A 416 -8.68 13.58 5.72
C ALA A 416 -7.28 13.48 5.11
N THR A 417 -6.56 14.61 5.06
CA THR A 417 -5.30 14.80 4.34
C THR A 417 -4.17 15.17 5.30
N TYR A 418 -3.17 14.30 5.45
CA TYR A 418 -2.03 14.54 6.33
C TYR A 418 -0.72 14.64 5.55
N ILE A 419 0.15 15.57 5.95
CA ILE A 419 1.45 15.82 5.31
C ILE A 419 2.57 15.64 6.34
N TYR A 420 3.51 14.74 6.06
CA TYR A 420 4.61 14.38 6.95
C TYR A 420 5.95 14.68 6.28
N ARG A 421 6.84 15.36 6.97
CA ARG A 421 8.26 15.52 6.63
C ARG A 421 9.10 14.77 7.65
N ASN A 422 8.92 15.08 8.92
CA ASN A 422 9.62 14.46 10.04
C ASN A 422 8.90 13.19 10.52
N GLY A 423 7.56 13.18 10.46
CA GLY A 423 6.68 12.10 10.92
C GLY A 423 5.90 12.45 12.19
N ASP A 424 6.35 13.46 12.96
CA ASP A 424 5.78 13.88 14.23
C ASP A 424 4.83 15.09 14.13
N GLU A 425 4.51 15.56 12.91
CA GLU A 425 3.69 16.76 12.69
C GLU A 425 2.33 16.71 13.41
N TYR A 426 1.72 15.52 13.46
CA TYR A 426 0.43 15.28 14.12
C TYR A 426 0.55 14.46 15.41
N LEU A 427 1.77 14.23 15.92
CA LEU A 427 1.99 13.48 17.14
C LEU A 427 1.33 14.21 18.33
N ASN A 428 0.45 13.49 19.04
CA ASN A 428 -0.22 13.96 20.26
C ASN A 428 -1.08 15.23 20.13
N VAL A 429 -1.48 15.61 18.91
CA VAL A 429 -2.30 16.81 18.66
C VAL A 429 -3.79 16.64 19.02
N PHE A 430 -4.28 15.40 19.10
CA PHE A 430 -5.72 15.07 19.14
C PHE A 430 -6.53 15.75 20.27
N PRO A 431 -6.02 15.95 21.50
CA PRO A 431 -6.73 16.71 22.53
C PRO A 431 -7.04 18.16 22.14
N PHE A 432 -6.30 18.73 21.20
CA PHE A 432 -6.37 20.13 20.80
C PHE A 432 -7.08 20.34 19.46
N TRP A 433 -7.53 19.26 18.81
CA TRP A 433 -8.26 19.34 17.57
C TRP A 433 -9.66 19.93 17.73
N ASP A 434 -9.98 20.85 16.85
CA ASP A 434 -11.35 21.01 16.36
C ASP A 434 -11.62 19.87 15.38
N TRP A 435 -12.42 18.90 15.81
CA TRP A 435 -12.76 17.69 15.06
C TRP A 435 -13.65 17.95 13.83
N ARG A 436 -14.17 19.17 13.66
CA ARG A 436 -14.81 19.63 12.42
C ARG A 436 -13.81 20.24 11.42
N LYS A 437 -12.55 20.37 11.84
CA LYS A 437 -11.45 20.89 11.03
C LYS A 437 -10.29 19.89 10.95
N VAL A 438 -10.56 18.59 11.00
CA VAL A 438 -9.56 17.56 10.64
C VAL A 438 -8.91 17.95 9.31
N PRO A 439 -7.57 17.94 9.18
CA PRO A 439 -6.90 18.37 7.95
C PRO A 439 -7.52 17.78 6.68
N GLY A 440 -7.78 18.61 5.67
CA GLY A 440 -8.31 18.21 4.35
C GLY A 440 -9.84 18.11 4.23
N ILE A 441 -10.60 17.96 5.32
CA ILE A 441 -12.06 17.72 5.24
C ILE A 441 -12.83 18.99 4.87
N THR A 442 -14.05 18.82 4.36
CA THR A 442 -15.06 19.89 4.25
C THR A 442 -16.21 19.57 5.19
N SER A 443 -16.46 20.39 6.22
CA SER A 443 -17.53 20.13 7.20
C SER A 443 -18.16 21.42 7.74
N TYR A 444 -19.19 21.31 8.58
CA TYR A 444 -19.85 22.45 9.20
C TYR A 444 -18.94 23.24 10.13
N GLU A 445 -18.99 24.56 10.02
CA GLU A 445 -18.41 25.45 11.02
C GLU A 445 -19.40 25.69 12.15
N SER A 446 -19.26 24.96 13.26
CA SER A 446 -20.21 24.97 14.38
C SER A 446 -19.56 24.46 15.67
N ASP A 447 -19.98 25.01 16.80
CA ASP A 447 -19.60 24.53 18.14
C ASP A 447 -20.54 23.43 18.67
N ALA A 448 -21.51 23.00 17.87
CA ALA A 448 -22.38 21.88 18.23
C ALA A 448 -21.57 20.59 18.42
N PRO A 449 -21.97 19.71 19.37
CA PRO A 449 -21.32 18.43 19.58
C PRO A 449 -21.11 17.66 18.27
N ILE A 450 -19.99 16.93 18.18
CA ILE A 450 -19.72 16.05 17.06
C ILE A 450 -20.81 14.98 17.00
N PRO A 451 -21.32 14.62 15.81
CA PRO A 451 -22.25 13.52 15.68
C PRO A 451 -21.64 12.23 16.27
N SER A 452 -22.40 11.59 17.16
CA SER A 452 -22.00 10.36 17.84
C SER A 452 -23.16 9.37 17.86
N PRO A 453 -23.51 8.72 16.73
CA PRO A 453 -24.33 7.52 16.76
C PRO A 453 -23.76 6.49 17.74
N ARG A 454 -24.61 5.62 18.29
CA ARG A 454 -24.19 4.60 19.28
C ARG A 454 -23.09 3.66 18.76
N THR A 455 -22.94 3.52 17.44
CA THR A 455 -21.84 2.87 16.71
C THR A 455 -21.63 3.59 15.37
N TYR A 456 -20.37 3.81 14.94
CA TYR A 456 -20.08 4.55 13.71
C TYR A 456 -20.38 3.75 12.42
N GLY A 457 -20.02 2.46 12.32
CA GLY A 457 -20.48 1.49 11.31
C GLY A 457 -20.93 2.04 9.94
N ALA A 458 -22.13 1.67 9.48
CA ALA A 458 -22.69 2.17 8.22
C ALA A 458 -22.98 3.70 8.23
N HIS A 459 -23.12 4.31 9.40
CA HIS A 459 -23.45 5.74 9.55
C HIS A 459 -22.29 6.67 9.19
N VAL A 460 -21.06 6.18 9.22
CA VAL A 460 -19.86 6.93 8.78
C VAL A 460 -19.41 6.58 7.36
N ARG A 461 -20.29 5.94 6.56
CA ARG A 461 -20.10 5.83 5.11
C ARG A 461 -20.55 7.09 4.40
N ASN A 462 -19.79 7.50 3.41
CA ASN A 462 -20.19 8.59 2.52
C ASN A 462 -21.26 8.08 1.55
N GLU A 463 -22.30 8.86 1.28
CA GLU A 463 -23.46 8.41 0.49
C GLU A 463 -23.23 8.51 -1.02
N THR A 464 -22.03 8.15 -1.49
CA THR A 464 -21.68 8.11 -2.92
C THR A 464 -20.78 6.93 -3.22
N THR A 465 -20.83 6.46 -4.47
CA THR A 465 -19.90 5.47 -5.00
C THR A 465 -18.71 6.10 -5.71
N PHE A 466 -18.74 7.38 -6.07
CA PHE A 466 -17.65 7.99 -6.85
C PHE A 466 -16.53 8.44 -5.92
N VAL A 467 -15.65 7.50 -5.58
CA VAL A 467 -14.48 7.69 -4.71
C VAL A 467 -13.37 6.79 -5.20
N GLY A 468 -12.18 7.33 -5.46
CA GLY A 468 -11.07 6.51 -5.96
C GLY A 468 -9.84 7.33 -6.34
N GLY A 469 -8.91 6.69 -7.06
CA GLY A 469 -7.70 7.33 -7.53
C GLY A 469 -7.12 6.68 -8.78
N VAL A 470 -6.38 7.47 -9.54
CA VAL A 470 -5.57 7.03 -10.67
C VAL A 470 -4.11 7.32 -10.37
N THR A 471 -3.20 6.38 -10.66
CA THR A 471 -1.76 6.54 -10.44
C THR A 471 -0.99 5.76 -11.50
N ASP A 472 0.15 6.29 -11.94
CA ASP A 472 1.13 5.52 -12.72
C ASP A 472 2.20 4.83 -11.86
N GLY A 473 2.05 4.90 -10.53
CA GLY A 473 3.01 4.45 -9.53
C GLY A 473 3.95 5.54 -9.03
N SER A 474 4.08 6.68 -9.74
CA SER A 474 4.91 7.82 -9.33
C SER A 474 4.08 9.00 -8.80
N THR A 475 3.01 9.35 -9.51
CA THR A 475 2.09 10.45 -9.17
C THR A 475 0.70 10.09 -9.68
N GLY A 476 -0.30 10.85 -9.27
CA GLY A 476 -1.67 10.61 -9.68
C GLY A 476 -2.65 11.63 -9.17
N MET A 477 -3.93 11.37 -9.44
CA MET A 477 -5.06 12.14 -8.97
C MET A 477 -6.00 11.23 -8.19
N THR A 478 -6.48 11.69 -7.05
CA THR A 478 -7.52 11.01 -6.26
C THR A 478 -8.69 11.95 -6.06
N ALA A 479 -9.90 11.41 -5.98
CA ALA A 479 -11.11 12.21 -5.93
C ALA A 479 -12.23 11.52 -5.14
N MET A 480 -13.10 12.34 -4.57
CA MET A 480 -14.36 11.92 -3.96
C MET A 480 -15.49 12.91 -4.29
N ILE A 481 -16.68 12.37 -4.53
CA ILE A 481 -17.91 13.12 -4.26
C ILE A 481 -18.23 12.91 -2.79
N LEU A 482 -18.22 13.99 -2.00
CA LEU A 482 -18.70 14.03 -0.64
C LEU A 482 -20.22 14.26 -0.64
N ASN A 483 -20.94 13.39 0.06
CA ASN A 483 -22.35 13.51 0.40
C ASN A 483 -22.53 12.99 1.83
N ARG A 484 -22.55 13.91 2.80
CA ARG A 484 -22.54 13.61 4.23
C ARG A 484 -23.40 14.63 4.99
N ASP A 485 -24.45 14.17 5.67
CA ASP A 485 -25.28 14.98 6.58
C ASP A 485 -25.65 16.36 5.98
N GLY A 486 -26.08 16.37 4.73
CA GLY A 486 -26.47 17.59 4.02
C GLY A 486 -25.32 18.46 3.49
N ALA A 487 -24.05 18.09 3.73
CA ALA A 487 -22.89 18.71 3.11
C ALA A 487 -22.49 17.95 1.83
N HIS A 488 -22.32 18.71 0.74
CA HIS A 488 -21.95 18.19 -0.56
C HIS A 488 -20.69 18.89 -1.09
N ALA A 489 -19.78 18.13 -1.71
CA ALA A 489 -18.60 18.69 -2.39
C ALA A 489 -18.00 17.69 -3.39
N ARG A 490 -17.33 18.19 -4.42
CA ARG A 490 -16.42 17.41 -5.27
C ARG A 490 -15.01 17.78 -4.86
N LYS A 491 -14.27 16.82 -4.30
CA LYS A 491 -12.93 17.04 -3.76
C LYS A 491 -11.95 16.21 -4.57
N SER A 492 -10.87 16.82 -5.04
CA SER A 492 -9.77 16.09 -5.67
C SER A 492 -8.41 16.60 -5.25
N TRP A 493 -7.44 15.70 -5.35
CA TRP A 493 -6.05 15.94 -4.99
C TRP A 493 -5.16 15.45 -6.13
N VAL A 494 -4.33 16.34 -6.67
CA VAL A 494 -3.20 15.98 -7.54
C VAL A 494 -1.95 16.02 -6.68
N ILE A 495 -1.27 14.88 -6.54
CA ILE A 495 -0.12 14.75 -5.65
C ILE A 495 1.12 14.47 -6.48
N THR A 496 2.11 15.35 -6.41
CA THR A 496 3.40 15.25 -7.10
C THR A 496 4.53 15.34 -6.07
N ASP A 497 5.77 15.04 -6.47
CA ASP A 497 6.94 15.16 -5.59
C ASP A 497 7.19 16.58 -5.07
N ASP A 498 6.66 17.60 -5.77
CA ASP A 498 6.87 19.02 -5.46
C ASP A 498 5.74 19.65 -4.63
N PHE A 499 4.50 19.19 -4.83
CA PHE A 499 3.33 19.80 -4.23
C PHE A 499 2.12 18.86 -4.17
N VAL A 500 1.20 19.19 -3.28
CA VAL A 500 -0.17 18.67 -3.23
C VAL A 500 -1.10 19.78 -3.67
N LEU A 501 -1.81 19.59 -4.80
CA LEU A 501 -2.86 20.50 -5.24
C LEU A 501 -4.23 19.94 -4.85
N CYS A 502 -4.97 20.72 -4.08
CA CYS A 502 -6.31 20.37 -3.63
C CYS A 502 -7.35 21.24 -4.32
N LEU A 503 -8.36 20.60 -4.92
CA LEU A 503 -9.47 21.24 -5.60
C LEU A 503 -10.80 20.87 -4.93
N GLY A 504 -11.69 21.86 -4.87
CA GLY A 504 -13.04 21.73 -4.37
C GLY A 504 -14.03 22.42 -5.29
N ALA A 505 -15.15 21.77 -5.60
CA ALA A 505 -16.24 22.36 -6.38
C ALA A 505 -17.62 21.88 -5.91
N GLY A 506 -18.65 22.68 -6.21
CA GLY A 506 -20.03 22.38 -5.84
C GLY A 506 -20.21 22.24 -4.33
N ILE A 507 -19.49 23.05 -3.55
CA ILE A 507 -19.51 23.00 -2.09
C ILE A 507 -20.78 23.69 -1.62
N GLN A 508 -21.70 22.91 -1.05
CA GLN A 508 -23.00 23.43 -0.63
C GLN A 508 -23.57 22.64 0.54
N THR A 509 -24.54 23.24 1.21
CA THR A 509 -25.25 22.61 2.32
C THR A 509 -26.75 22.91 2.29
N ASP A 510 -27.55 21.96 2.79
CA ASP A 510 -28.98 22.15 3.06
C ASP A 510 -29.27 22.92 4.38
N SER A 511 -28.25 23.11 5.22
CA SER A 511 -28.32 23.82 6.51
C SER A 511 -28.25 25.35 6.35
N THR A 512 -28.44 26.09 7.45
CA THR A 512 -28.16 27.53 7.52
C THR A 512 -26.73 27.85 7.96
N LEU A 513 -25.94 26.83 8.29
CA LEU A 513 -24.56 26.96 8.77
C LEU A 513 -23.58 27.15 7.60
N ASN A 514 -22.44 27.79 7.88
CA ASN A 514 -21.32 27.82 6.95
C ASN A 514 -20.64 26.45 6.90
N LEU A 515 -20.00 26.15 5.77
CA LEU A 515 -19.03 25.07 5.67
C LEU A 515 -17.61 25.64 5.78
N ALA A 516 -16.68 24.80 6.21
CA ALA A 516 -15.26 25.10 6.21
C ALA A 516 -14.50 23.94 5.55
N THR A 517 -13.52 24.26 4.70
CA THR A 517 -12.51 23.30 4.26
C THR A 517 -11.24 23.52 5.08
N SER A 518 -10.90 22.54 5.91
CA SER A 518 -9.64 22.56 6.65
C SER A 518 -8.49 22.26 5.70
N ILE A 519 -7.47 23.12 5.70
CA ILE A 519 -6.22 22.87 4.97
C ILE A 519 -5.30 22.08 5.88
N ASP A 520 -5.17 22.50 7.13
CA ASP A 520 -4.27 21.88 8.09
C ASP A 520 -4.59 22.26 9.54
N GLN A 521 -4.20 21.37 10.46
CA GLN A 521 -4.36 21.53 11.91
C GLN A 521 -3.38 20.62 12.64
N ARG A 522 -2.27 21.20 13.13
CA ARG A 522 -1.12 20.45 13.68
C ARG A 522 -0.52 21.12 14.91
N MET A 523 0.40 20.43 15.60
CA MET A 523 1.17 21.03 16.71
C MET A 523 2.02 22.19 16.19
N LYS A 524 2.11 23.27 16.96
CA LYS A 524 2.92 24.43 16.60
C LYS A 524 4.41 24.11 16.82
N GLN A 525 5.17 24.00 15.72
CA GLN A 525 6.63 23.99 15.70
C GLN A 525 7.16 25.26 15.03
N GLY A 526 7.72 26.18 15.82
CA GLY A 526 8.05 27.53 15.34
C GLY A 526 6.81 28.38 15.02
N GLU A 527 7.00 29.51 14.32
CA GLU A 527 5.92 30.45 14.01
C GLU A 527 5.17 30.08 12.73
N LEU A 528 3.84 30.15 12.78
CA LEU A 528 3.01 30.24 11.56
C LEU A 528 3.04 31.69 11.08
N ALA A 529 3.35 31.89 9.80
CA ALA A 529 3.42 33.23 9.21
C ALA A 529 2.64 33.31 7.90
N TYR A 530 2.21 34.51 7.54
CA TYR A 530 1.60 34.84 6.26
C TYR A 530 2.43 35.87 5.49
N TRP A 531 2.43 35.76 4.16
CA TRP A 531 3.17 36.66 3.28
C TRP A 531 2.32 37.87 2.89
N GLU A 532 2.78 39.06 3.26
CA GLU A 532 2.16 40.32 2.87
C GLU A 532 3.21 41.44 2.81
N ASN A 533 3.06 42.39 1.87
CA ASN A 533 3.97 43.53 1.75
C ASN A 533 5.46 43.14 1.63
N ASN A 534 5.73 42.06 0.88
CA ASN A 534 7.06 41.48 0.66
C ASN A 534 7.79 41.05 1.95
N ARG A 535 7.06 40.63 2.98
CA ARG A 535 7.61 40.06 4.21
C ARG A 535 6.69 38.99 4.82
N TRP A 536 7.29 38.13 5.64
CA TRP A 536 6.55 37.19 6.49
C TRP A 536 6.11 37.89 7.77
N ASN A 537 4.81 37.84 8.06
CA ASN A 537 4.21 38.40 9.28
C ASN A 537 3.68 37.23 10.13
N PRO A 538 3.96 37.21 11.44
CA PRO A 538 3.50 36.12 12.30
C PRO A 538 1.97 36.15 12.47
N VAL A 539 1.39 34.96 12.65
CA VAL A 539 0.01 34.79 13.10
C VAL A 539 0.00 34.71 14.62
N ASP A 540 -0.68 35.63 15.28
CA ASP A 540 -0.91 35.64 16.73
C ASP A 540 -2.42 35.65 16.99
N GLY A 541 -2.94 34.59 17.61
CA GLY A 541 -4.38 34.36 17.73
C GLY A 541 -5.00 33.97 16.38
N THR A 542 -6.06 34.68 15.97
CA THR A 542 -6.80 34.41 14.71
C THR A 542 -6.66 35.57 13.75
N VAL A 543 -6.24 35.28 12.52
CA VAL A 543 -6.15 36.24 11.41
C VAL A 543 -7.01 35.76 10.25
N THR A 544 -7.84 36.66 9.70
CA THR A 544 -8.57 36.41 8.45
C THR A 544 -7.89 37.17 7.33
N ILE A 545 -7.50 36.47 6.26
CA ILE A 545 -6.83 37.05 5.10
C ILE A 545 -7.74 36.92 3.88
N THR A 546 -7.83 38.02 3.14
CA THR A 546 -8.50 38.09 1.85
C THR A 546 -7.52 38.62 0.82
N GLY A 547 -7.57 38.14 -0.41
CA GLY A 547 -6.67 38.57 -1.47
C GLY A 547 -6.36 37.48 -2.48
N LYS A 548 -5.63 37.84 -3.53
CA LYS A 548 -5.22 36.91 -4.57
C LYS A 548 -4.01 36.09 -4.10
N ALA A 549 -4.16 34.77 -4.08
CA ALA A 549 -3.08 33.83 -3.74
C ALA A 549 -2.40 34.05 -2.37
N PRO A 550 -3.13 34.19 -1.23
CA PRO A 550 -2.50 34.27 0.10
C PRO A 550 -1.56 33.10 0.36
N ARG A 551 -0.41 33.40 0.95
CA ARG A 551 0.63 32.42 1.23
C ARG A 551 0.90 32.34 2.72
N PHE A 552 1.04 31.12 3.20
CA PHE A 552 1.37 30.81 4.59
C PHE A 552 2.58 29.90 4.63
N TYR A 553 3.30 29.95 5.75
CA TYR A 553 4.45 29.07 5.99
C TYR A 553 4.48 28.68 7.46
N HIS A 554 4.68 27.39 7.72
CA HIS A 554 4.86 26.83 9.04
C HIS A 554 5.70 25.56 8.94
N ASP A 555 6.70 25.41 9.81
CA ASP A 555 7.50 24.19 9.97
C ASP A 555 7.90 23.49 8.65
N SER A 556 8.63 24.20 7.79
CA SER A 556 9.07 23.69 6.47
C SER A 556 7.93 23.25 5.53
N THR A 557 6.72 23.78 5.74
CA THR A 557 5.56 23.54 4.89
C THR A 557 5.00 24.87 4.43
N GLY A 558 4.92 25.05 3.11
CA GLY A 558 4.29 26.21 2.48
C GLY A 558 2.83 25.92 2.13
N TYR A 559 1.97 26.94 2.20
CA TYR A 559 0.59 26.87 1.74
C TYR A 559 0.32 28.04 0.81
N ILE A 560 -0.29 27.79 -0.35
CA ILE A 560 -0.67 28.83 -1.30
C ILE A 560 -2.12 28.62 -1.68
N LEU A 561 -2.99 29.50 -1.22
CA LEU A 561 -4.41 29.37 -1.47
C LEU A 561 -4.70 30.15 -2.75
N MET A 562 -4.85 29.47 -3.88
CA MET A 562 -4.98 30.08 -5.22
C MET A 562 -6.35 30.74 -5.46
N GLN A 563 -7.37 30.29 -4.74
CA GLN A 563 -8.72 30.88 -4.77
C GLN A 563 -9.40 30.93 -3.38
N PRO A 564 -8.93 31.74 -2.42
CA PRO A 564 -9.67 31.90 -1.18
C PRO A 564 -10.33 33.26 -1.09
N GLU A 565 -11.63 33.22 -0.86
CA GLU A 565 -12.26 34.25 -0.06
C GLU A 565 -12.29 33.72 1.38
N ASN A 566 -12.03 34.57 2.37
CA ASN A 566 -12.15 34.21 3.80
C ASN A 566 -11.20 33.09 4.28
N SER A 567 -9.90 33.20 3.98
CA SER A 567 -8.89 32.33 4.62
C SER A 567 -8.74 32.67 6.09
N VAL A 568 -8.72 31.67 6.96
CA VAL A 568 -8.52 31.86 8.39
C VAL A 568 -7.28 31.08 8.83
N ALA A 569 -6.34 31.79 9.45
CA ALA A 569 -5.14 31.23 10.05
C ALA A 569 -5.16 31.47 11.56
N ILE A 570 -4.82 30.44 12.33
CA ILE A 570 -4.85 30.45 13.79
C ILE A 570 -3.51 29.95 14.31
N SER A 571 -2.95 30.65 15.30
CA SER A 571 -1.89 30.15 16.17
C SER A 571 -2.25 30.48 17.61
N GLU A 572 -2.53 29.46 18.42
CA GLU A 572 -3.03 29.67 19.77
C GLU A 572 -2.67 28.52 20.72
N LYS A 573 -2.74 28.81 22.02
CA LYS A 573 -2.69 27.80 23.07
C LYS A 573 -4.09 27.24 23.29
N ARG A 574 -4.22 25.91 23.29
CA ARG A 574 -5.46 25.19 23.59
C ARG A 574 -5.28 24.28 24.80
N SER A 575 -6.38 24.03 25.48
CA SER A 575 -6.50 23.01 26.53
C SER A 575 -7.45 21.92 26.06
N GLY A 576 -7.16 20.68 26.41
CA GLY A 576 -7.95 19.52 25.99
C GLY A 576 -7.75 18.33 26.92
N ARG A 577 -8.43 17.22 26.64
CA ARG A 577 -8.32 15.98 27.41
C ARG A 577 -8.28 14.79 26.47
N TRP A 578 -7.49 13.78 26.79
CA TRP A 578 -7.51 12.50 26.08
C TRP A 578 -8.85 11.77 26.29
N SER A 579 -9.41 11.85 27.50
CA SER A 579 -10.70 11.24 27.88
C SER A 579 -11.89 11.69 27.04
N ASP A 580 -11.78 12.83 26.35
CA ASP A 580 -12.85 13.41 25.52
C ASP A 580 -13.15 12.60 24.26
N PHE A 581 -12.16 11.84 23.78
CA PHE A 581 -12.28 11.02 22.57
C PHE A 581 -11.77 9.59 22.78
N MET A 582 -10.97 9.33 23.82
CA MET A 582 -10.58 8.01 24.28
C MET A 582 -11.15 7.79 25.69
N GLY A 583 -12.37 7.25 25.81
CA GLY A 583 -13.12 7.20 27.07
C GLY A 583 -12.46 6.42 28.21
N SER A 584 -11.49 5.56 27.90
CA SER A 584 -10.69 4.81 28.88
C SER A 584 -9.64 5.65 29.62
N TYR A 585 -9.28 6.83 29.09
CA TYR A 585 -8.29 7.71 29.71
C TYR A 585 -8.84 8.39 30.97
N ILE A 586 -7.98 8.55 31.97
CA ILE A 586 -8.28 9.34 33.15
C ILE A 586 -8.55 10.79 32.71
N PRO A 587 -9.65 11.43 33.18
CA PRO A 587 -9.94 12.81 32.85
C PRO A 587 -8.86 13.77 33.39
N GLN A 588 -7.88 14.08 32.55
CA GLN A 588 -6.80 15.02 32.83
C GLN A 588 -6.73 16.09 31.75
N THR A 589 -6.69 17.35 32.18
CA THR A 589 -6.51 18.48 31.26
C THR A 589 -5.04 18.62 30.92
N VAL A 590 -4.75 18.68 29.63
CA VAL A 590 -3.44 18.96 29.05
C VAL A 590 -3.51 20.26 28.25
N GLU A 591 -2.35 20.88 28.01
CA GLU A 591 -2.23 22.11 27.24
C GLU A 591 -1.22 21.93 26.11
N GLY A 592 -1.44 22.61 25.00
CA GLY A 592 -0.56 22.59 23.83
C GLY A 592 -0.78 23.82 22.95
N GLU A 593 0.19 24.12 22.09
CA GLU A 593 0.05 25.15 21.07
C GLU A 593 -0.23 24.49 19.72
N VAL A 594 -1.22 25.01 19.00
CA VAL A 594 -1.62 24.50 17.69
C VAL A 594 -1.63 25.59 16.65
N VAL A 595 -1.45 25.16 15.40
CA VAL A 595 -1.71 25.97 14.22
C VAL A 595 -2.90 25.39 13.47
N SER A 596 -3.76 26.24 12.90
CA SER A 596 -4.86 25.81 12.05
C SER A 596 -5.03 26.76 10.88
N LEU A 597 -5.28 26.21 9.69
CA LEU A 597 -5.53 26.95 8.46
C LEU A 597 -6.75 26.37 7.76
N TYR A 598 -7.73 27.19 7.44
CA TYR A 598 -8.95 26.75 6.74
C TYR A 598 -9.56 27.84 5.86
N ILE A 599 -10.43 27.43 4.94
CA ILE A 599 -11.22 28.30 4.05
C ILE A 599 -12.68 28.23 4.52
N ARG A 600 -13.31 29.38 4.74
CA ARG A 600 -14.74 29.47 5.06
C ARG A 600 -15.58 29.62 3.80
N HIS A 601 -16.62 28.80 3.68
CA HIS A 601 -17.57 28.78 2.57
C HIS A 601 -18.95 29.28 3.05
N PRO A 602 -19.35 30.52 2.69
CA PRO A 602 -20.69 31.02 2.95
C PRO A 602 -21.74 30.20 2.19
N LYS A 603 -22.96 30.15 2.74
CA LYS A 603 -24.08 29.38 2.17
C LYS A 603 -24.51 29.81 0.75
N GLU A 604 -24.31 31.09 0.39
CA GLU A 604 -25.15 31.76 -0.63
C GLU A 604 -24.94 31.28 -2.07
N LEU A 605 -23.88 30.52 -2.39
CA LEU A 605 -23.64 29.91 -3.70
C LEU A 605 -22.85 28.59 -3.54
N PRO A 606 -22.91 27.65 -4.52
CA PRO A 606 -21.98 26.53 -4.54
C PRO A 606 -20.55 27.06 -4.61
N ALA A 607 -19.81 26.90 -3.52
CA ALA A 607 -18.45 27.42 -3.41
C ALA A 607 -17.43 26.48 -4.08
N THR A 608 -16.24 27.03 -4.31
CA THR A 608 -15.08 26.29 -4.78
C THR A 608 -13.88 26.59 -3.89
N TYR A 609 -12.87 25.73 -3.92
CA TYR A 609 -11.55 26.07 -3.39
C TYR A 609 -10.46 25.55 -4.32
N GLN A 610 -9.30 26.22 -4.26
CA GLN A 610 -8.06 25.77 -4.87
C GLN A 610 -6.91 26.17 -3.95
N TYR A 611 -6.13 25.20 -3.48
CA TYR A 611 -4.94 25.49 -2.68
C TYR A 611 -3.83 24.47 -2.93
N LEU A 612 -2.60 24.91 -2.72
CA LEU A 612 -1.39 24.10 -2.77
C LEU A 612 -0.85 23.94 -1.36
N ILE A 613 -0.36 22.74 -1.08
CA ILE A 613 0.59 22.48 0.00
C ILE A 613 1.95 22.20 -0.65
N LEU A 614 2.99 22.84 -0.15
CA LEU A 614 4.39 22.67 -0.55
C LEU A 614 5.14 22.01 0.62
N PRO A 615 5.17 20.68 0.71
CA PRO A 615 5.86 19.98 1.78
C PRO A 615 7.38 20.13 1.64
N ALA A 616 8.10 20.03 2.77
CA ALA A 616 9.57 20.14 2.82
C ALA A 616 10.12 21.35 2.04
N SER A 617 9.42 22.48 2.11
CA SER A 617 9.71 23.72 1.41
C SER A 617 10.34 24.76 2.35
N SER A 618 11.03 25.75 1.80
CA SER A 618 11.49 26.93 2.56
C SER A 618 10.48 28.07 2.49
N ALA A 619 10.58 29.01 3.44
CA ALA A 619 9.77 30.23 3.41
C ALA A 619 10.01 31.03 2.10
N ASP A 620 11.27 31.14 1.66
CA ASP A 620 11.60 31.85 0.41
C ASP A 620 11.02 31.14 -0.82
N ARG A 621 11.18 29.81 -0.94
CA ARG A 621 10.56 29.03 -2.03
C ARG A 621 9.07 29.23 -2.03
N THR A 622 8.43 29.21 -0.86
CA THR A 622 6.99 29.40 -0.71
C THR A 622 6.55 30.80 -1.14
N ALA A 623 7.29 31.86 -0.78
CA ALA A 623 6.97 33.22 -1.20
C ALA A 623 7.09 33.41 -2.72
N THR A 624 8.09 32.78 -3.35
CA THR A 624 8.38 32.96 -4.78
C THR A 624 7.81 31.87 -5.69
N PHE A 625 7.17 30.84 -5.15
CA PHE A 625 6.65 29.72 -5.94
C PHE A 625 5.67 30.22 -7.01
N ARG A 626 5.90 29.86 -8.26
CA ARG A 626 5.07 30.27 -9.39
C ARG A 626 3.89 29.31 -9.53
N THR A 627 2.69 29.80 -9.29
CA THR A 627 1.46 29.01 -9.48
C THR A 627 1.05 28.91 -10.95
N ASP A 628 1.59 29.76 -11.83
CA ASP A 628 1.25 29.79 -13.26
C ASP A 628 1.67 28.51 -14.00
N ASP A 629 2.66 27.78 -13.47
CA ASP A 629 3.12 26.50 -14.02
C ASP A 629 2.12 25.36 -13.73
N ILE A 630 1.12 25.61 -12.89
CA ILE A 630 0.01 24.72 -12.55
C ILE A 630 -1.28 25.34 -13.09
N ARG A 631 -1.73 24.84 -14.24
CA ARG A 631 -2.91 25.37 -14.92
C ARG A 631 -4.14 24.55 -14.54
N VAL A 632 -4.98 25.11 -13.67
CA VAL A 632 -6.32 24.56 -13.44
C VAL A 632 -7.18 24.89 -14.67
N LEU A 633 -7.47 23.87 -15.47
CA LEU A 633 -8.21 23.98 -16.72
C LEU A 633 -9.73 24.03 -16.47
N ARG A 634 -10.20 23.32 -15.44
CA ARG A 634 -11.60 23.28 -15.03
C ARG A 634 -11.71 22.88 -13.56
N ASN A 635 -12.63 23.49 -12.81
CA ASN A 635 -12.94 23.13 -11.43
C ASN A 635 -14.41 23.46 -11.14
N ASP A 636 -15.31 22.57 -11.56
CA ASP A 636 -16.75 22.70 -11.37
C ASP A 636 -17.39 21.35 -11.00
N GLU A 637 -18.72 21.28 -10.92
CA GLU A 637 -19.46 20.07 -10.55
C GLU A 637 -19.40 18.95 -11.60
N ALA A 638 -19.05 19.26 -12.85
CA ALA A 638 -18.96 18.29 -13.92
C ALA A 638 -17.54 17.71 -14.01
N MET A 639 -16.50 18.55 -13.88
CA MET A 639 -15.12 18.12 -14.04
C MET A 639 -14.13 18.94 -13.19
N GLN A 640 -13.07 18.26 -12.75
CA GLN A 640 -11.87 18.88 -12.19
C GLN A 640 -10.67 18.46 -13.04
N ALA A 641 -10.00 19.43 -13.66
CA ALA A 641 -8.93 19.17 -14.62
C ALA A 641 -7.75 20.13 -14.45
N VAL A 642 -6.54 19.59 -14.47
CA VAL A 642 -5.29 20.31 -14.20
C VAL A 642 -4.22 19.89 -15.20
N ALA A 643 -3.48 20.86 -15.73
CA ALA A 643 -2.19 20.62 -16.36
C ALA A 643 -1.07 21.00 -15.39
N ALA A 644 -0.17 20.07 -15.10
CA ALA A 644 1.00 20.29 -14.25
C ALA A 644 2.21 19.57 -14.84
N GLY A 645 3.31 20.30 -15.05
CA GLY A 645 4.44 19.79 -15.82
C GLY A 645 4.01 19.41 -17.23
N ASN A 646 4.30 18.17 -17.63
CA ASN A 646 3.92 17.62 -18.93
C ASN A 646 2.79 16.57 -18.80
N ARG A 647 1.89 16.76 -17.83
CA ARG A 647 0.80 15.82 -17.52
C ARG A 647 -0.52 16.56 -17.35
N PHE A 648 -1.60 15.87 -17.71
CA PHE A 648 -2.96 16.31 -17.49
C PHE A 648 -3.67 15.34 -16.55
N TYR A 649 -4.33 15.88 -15.53
CA TYR A 649 -5.10 15.12 -14.56
C TYR A 649 -6.56 15.55 -14.69
N VAL A 650 -7.47 14.60 -14.86
CA VAL A 650 -8.89 14.88 -15.11
C VAL A 650 -9.74 13.93 -14.28
N THR A 651 -10.58 14.48 -13.41
CA THR A 651 -11.72 13.76 -12.83
C THR A 651 -12.98 14.24 -13.52
N ALA A 652 -13.72 13.31 -14.12
CA ALA A 652 -14.99 13.56 -14.79
C ALA A 652 -16.14 12.95 -13.96
N TYR A 653 -16.94 13.84 -13.37
CA TYR A 653 -18.16 13.49 -12.63
C TYR A 653 -19.40 13.46 -13.54
N GLN A 654 -19.26 13.95 -14.77
CA GLN A 654 -20.26 13.93 -15.84
C GLN A 654 -19.54 13.80 -17.18
N GLU A 655 -20.27 13.39 -18.21
CA GLU A 655 -19.78 13.45 -19.59
C GLU A 655 -19.47 14.90 -20.00
N GLY A 656 -18.51 15.07 -20.91
CA GLY A 656 -18.22 16.37 -21.48
C GLY A 656 -16.88 16.46 -22.17
N THR A 657 -16.61 17.63 -22.74
CA THR A 657 -15.39 17.89 -23.52
C THR A 657 -14.54 18.96 -22.86
N ILE A 658 -13.23 18.77 -22.88
CA ILE A 658 -12.25 19.72 -22.37
C ILE A 658 -11.03 19.80 -23.31
N ARG A 659 -10.57 21.01 -23.59
CA ARG A 659 -9.30 21.25 -24.29
C ARG A 659 -8.16 21.23 -23.26
N LEU A 660 -7.29 20.23 -23.35
CA LEU A 660 -6.16 20.04 -22.43
C LEU A 660 -4.95 20.88 -22.84
N SER A 661 -4.66 20.90 -24.15
CA SER A 661 -3.63 21.73 -24.77
C SER A 661 -4.08 22.17 -26.16
N ASP A 662 -3.22 22.85 -26.91
CA ASP A 662 -3.55 23.23 -28.28
C ASP A 662 -3.73 22.04 -29.22
N ASP A 663 -3.06 20.92 -28.92
CA ASP A 663 -3.01 19.71 -29.73
C ASP A 663 -3.88 18.58 -29.17
N ILE A 664 -4.48 18.75 -27.98
CA ILE A 664 -5.21 17.69 -27.27
C ILE A 664 -6.55 18.23 -26.75
N THR A 665 -7.63 17.74 -27.34
CA THR A 665 -8.99 17.84 -26.84
C THR A 665 -9.44 16.47 -26.35
N LEU A 666 -10.01 16.40 -25.16
CA LEU A 666 -10.52 15.18 -24.55
C LEU A 666 -12.04 15.28 -24.41
N ALA A 667 -12.78 14.40 -25.06
CA ALA A 667 -14.18 14.15 -24.77
C ALA A 667 -14.29 12.91 -23.90
N VAL A 668 -14.92 13.04 -22.73
CA VAL A 668 -15.13 11.94 -21.79
C VAL A 668 -16.58 11.49 -21.91
N HIS A 669 -16.79 10.23 -22.28
CA HIS A 669 -18.13 9.61 -22.43
C HIS A 669 -18.47 8.70 -21.25
N THR A 670 -17.54 8.53 -20.33
CA THR A 670 -17.68 7.63 -19.20
C THR A 670 -17.09 8.32 -17.97
N LEU A 671 -17.82 8.31 -16.86
CA LEU A 671 -17.32 8.93 -15.64
C LEU A 671 -16.07 8.19 -15.15
N GLY A 672 -15.07 8.92 -14.65
CA GLY A 672 -13.81 8.30 -14.27
C GLY A 672 -12.74 9.30 -13.87
N ILE A 673 -11.59 8.78 -13.50
CA ILE A 673 -10.37 9.56 -13.24
C ILE A 673 -9.33 9.16 -14.28
N TYR A 674 -8.79 10.16 -14.97
CA TYR A 674 -7.88 10.02 -16.10
C TYR A 674 -6.61 10.82 -15.87
N MET A 675 -5.47 10.25 -16.25
CA MET A 675 -4.20 10.96 -16.33
C MET A 675 -3.59 10.75 -17.71
N LEU A 676 -3.29 11.84 -18.41
CA LEU A 676 -2.69 11.83 -19.74
C LEU A 676 -1.26 12.37 -19.67
N SER A 677 -0.32 11.60 -20.18
CA SER A 677 1.12 11.92 -20.16
C SER A 677 1.68 11.86 -21.59
N PRO A 678 1.74 12.99 -22.32
CA PRO A 678 2.47 13.07 -23.57
C PRO A 678 3.97 12.90 -23.33
N GLU A 679 4.63 11.88 -23.87
CA GLU A 679 6.08 11.64 -23.65
C GLU A 679 6.76 11.19 -24.95
N ASN A 680 7.80 11.90 -25.39
CA ASN A 680 8.65 11.53 -26.54
C ASN A 680 7.85 11.09 -27.79
N GLY A 681 6.79 11.83 -28.12
CA GLY A 681 5.92 11.50 -29.26
C GLY A 681 4.88 10.41 -28.98
N LYS A 682 4.63 10.05 -27.72
CA LYS A 682 3.54 9.13 -27.37
C LYS A 682 2.55 9.80 -26.45
N LEU A 683 1.35 9.23 -26.34
CA LEU A 683 0.38 9.60 -25.32
C LEU A 683 0.08 8.37 -24.48
N ARG A 684 0.56 8.36 -23.23
CA ARG A 684 0.18 7.36 -22.23
C ARG A 684 -1.04 7.86 -21.46
N ILE A 685 -1.94 6.94 -21.16
CA ILE A 685 -3.15 7.22 -20.39
C ILE A 685 -3.23 6.22 -19.25
N GLU A 686 -3.36 6.73 -18.03
CA GLU A 686 -3.85 5.97 -16.89
C GLU A 686 -5.32 6.31 -16.68
N ALA A 687 -6.15 5.31 -16.43
CA ALA A 687 -7.57 5.51 -16.15
C ALA A 687 -8.02 4.62 -15.00
N SER A 688 -8.95 5.09 -14.17
CA SER A 688 -9.62 4.26 -13.17
C SER A 688 -11.11 4.57 -13.08
N ASP A 689 -11.89 3.54 -12.77
CA ASP A 689 -13.30 3.66 -12.44
C ASP A 689 -13.47 3.77 -10.92
N PRO A 690 -13.73 4.97 -10.38
CA PRO A 690 -13.91 5.16 -8.94
C PRO A 690 -15.23 4.57 -8.41
N THR A 691 -16.17 4.16 -9.27
CA THR A 691 -17.43 3.56 -8.80
C THR A 691 -17.35 2.05 -8.56
N HIS A 692 -16.34 1.39 -9.15
CA HIS A 692 -16.13 -0.08 -9.13
C HIS A 692 -17.25 -0.86 -9.83
N THR A 693 -17.90 -0.25 -10.81
CA THR A 693 -19.07 -0.84 -11.49
C THR A 693 -18.89 -0.95 -13.00
N GLN A 694 -17.85 -0.34 -13.56
CA GLN A 694 -17.67 -0.23 -15.00
C GLN A 694 -16.67 -1.28 -15.51
N SER A 695 -17.01 -1.92 -16.62
CA SER A 695 -16.12 -2.86 -17.32
C SER A 695 -15.24 -2.19 -18.38
N SER A 696 -15.53 -0.94 -18.72
CA SER A 696 -14.77 -0.14 -19.68
C SER A 696 -14.96 1.36 -19.46
N LEU A 697 -13.98 2.16 -19.89
CA LEU A 697 -14.01 3.62 -19.88
C LEU A 697 -13.86 4.15 -21.31
N SER A 698 -14.85 4.89 -21.80
CA SER A 698 -14.87 5.43 -23.17
C SER A 698 -14.52 6.91 -23.20
N LEU A 699 -13.64 7.29 -24.11
CA LEU A 699 -13.19 8.67 -24.32
C LEU A 699 -12.81 8.91 -25.79
N THR A 700 -12.83 10.15 -26.24
CA THR A 700 -12.31 10.57 -27.55
C THR A 700 -11.18 11.55 -27.35
N ILE A 701 -10.04 11.31 -27.99
CA ILE A 701 -8.87 12.20 -28.00
C ILE A 701 -8.76 12.80 -29.38
N ASN A 702 -9.03 14.10 -29.50
CA ASN A 702 -9.25 14.78 -30.77
C ASN A 702 -10.36 14.07 -31.56
N ASP A 703 -9.99 13.28 -32.59
CA ASP A 703 -10.89 12.50 -33.45
C ASP A 703 -10.66 10.98 -33.32
N TYR A 704 -9.97 10.55 -32.26
CA TYR A 704 -9.68 9.15 -31.98
C TYR A 704 -10.51 8.65 -30.80
N ASP A 705 -11.47 7.78 -31.08
CA ASP A 705 -12.24 7.08 -30.07
C ASP A 705 -11.40 5.98 -29.42
N LEU A 706 -11.36 5.98 -28.10
CA LEU A 706 -10.69 5.01 -27.27
C LEU A 706 -11.66 4.40 -26.27
N LYS A 707 -11.70 3.07 -26.24
CA LYS A 707 -12.38 2.31 -25.21
C LYS A 707 -11.34 1.56 -24.38
N ILE A 708 -11.13 1.99 -23.14
CA ILE A 708 -10.20 1.36 -22.21
C ILE A 708 -10.95 0.25 -21.48
N MET A 709 -10.62 -1.00 -21.77
CA MET A 709 -11.21 -2.15 -21.10
C MET A 709 -10.55 -2.38 -19.73
N VAL A 710 -11.35 -2.67 -18.71
CA VAL A 710 -10.85 -3.13 -17.41
C VAL A 710 -10.56 -4.64 -17.51
N PRO A 711 -9.32 -5.10 -17.29
CA PRO A 711 -9.01 -6.53 -17.38
C PRO A 711 -9.81 -7.36 -16.38
N ALA A 712 -10.25 -8.57 -16.77
CA ALA A 712 -11.06 -9.44 -15.90
C ALA A 712 -10.35 -9.86 -14.59
N ASN A 713 -9.02 -9.92 -14.60
CA ASN A 713 -8.21 -10.27 -13.42
C ASN A 713 -7.76 -9.05 -12.61
N GLN A 714 -8.07 -7.85 -13.08
CA GLN A 714 -7.74 -6.63 -12.38
C GLN A 714 -8.82 -6.33 -11.34
N ALA A 715 -8.41 -5.93 -10.14
CA ALA A 715 -9.36 -5.58 -9.10
C ALA A 715 -10.12 -4.28 -9.48
N PRO A 716 -11.42 -4.18 -9.17
CA PRO A 716 -12.17 -2.94 -9.38
C PRO A 716 -11.50 -1.74 -8.71
N GLY A 717 -11.47 -0.59 -9.40
CA GLY A 717 -10.84 0.64 -8.92
C GLY A 717 -9.33 0.75 -9.17
N GLN A 718 -8.65 -0.34 -9.51
CA GLN A 718 -7.22 -0.30 -9.86
C GLN A 718 -7.01 0.47 -11.19
N SER A 719 -5.91 1.23 -11.29
CA SER A 719 -5.56 1.98 -12.51
C SER A 719 -5.21 1.06 -13.68
N VAL A 720 -5.72 1.38 -14.88
CA VAL A 720 -5.42 0.72 -16.15
C VAL A 720 -4.53 1.64 -16.99
N SER A 721 -3.39 1.10 -17.44
CA SER A 721 -2.46 1.82 -18.32
C SER A 721 -2.64 1.41 -19.77
N VAL A 722 -2.74 2.39 -20.67
CA VAL A 722 -2.72 2.20 -22.13
C VAL A 722 -1.85 3.25 -22.82
N THR A 723 -1.27 2.90 -23.97
CA THR A 723 -0.50 3.84 -24.83
C THR A 723 -1.08 3.85 -26.25
N PRO A 724 -2.24 4.50 -26.45
CA PRO A 724 -2.98 4.40 -27.71
C PRO A 724 -2.39 5.25 -28.84
N VAL A 725 -1.46 6.16 -28.56
CA VAL A 725 -0.82 7.02 -29.56
C VAL A 725 0.69 6.89 -29.47
N ILE A 726 1.33 6.61 -30.60
CA ILE A 726 2.78 6.54 -30.76
C ILE A 726 3.22 7.42 -31.94
N CYS A 727 4.47 7.89 -31.93
CA CYS A 727 5.08 8.61 -33.06
C CYS A 727 6.22 7.79 -33.64
N ALA A 728 6.32 7.84 -34.96
CA ALA A 728 7.53 7.51 -35.70
C ALA A 728 8.34 8.81 -35.88
N PRO A 729 9.50 8.97 -35.25
CA PRO A 729 10.34 10.14 -35.47
C PRO A 729 11.05 10.09 -36.83
N LEU A 730 11.31 11.26 -37.41
CA LEU A 730 12.13 11.42 -38.61
C LEU A 730 13.61 11.10 -38.35
N VAL A 731 14.19 10.20 -39.16
CA VAL A 731 15.58 9.77 -39.12
C VAL A 731 16.27 9.91 -40.48
N LYS A 732 17.59 9.64 -40.54
CA LYS A 732 18.33 9.64 -41.80
C LYS A 732 18.02 8.41 -42.65
N SER A 733 18.16 7.22 -42.07
CA SER A 733 17.87 5.91 -42.66
C SER A 733 18.12 4.82 -41.61
N ILE A 734 17.48 3.67 -41.75
CA ILE A 734 17.80 2.43 -41.01
C ILE A 734 18.25 1.37 -42.02
N SER A 735 19.33 0.64 -41.71
CA SER A 735 19.72 -0.59 -42.39
C SER A 735 18.87 -1.74 -41.87
N VAL A 736 18.16 -2.42 -42.77
CA VAL A 736 17.33 -3.59 -42.45
C VAL A 736 18.14 -4.85 -42.75
N ASP A 737 18.91 -5.34 -41.77
CA ASP A 737 19.85 -6.46 -41.91
C ASP A 737 19.82 -7.49 -40.76
N GLY A 738 18.94 -7.30 -39.77
CA GLY A 738 18.76 -8.17 -38.61
C GLY A 738 19.78 -7.94 -37.50
N LYS A 739 20.49 -6.80 -37.44
CA LYS A 739 21.48 -6.51 -36.39
C LYS A 739 21.07 -5.45 -35.37
N LYS A 740 20.00 -4.71 -35.63
CA LYS A 740 19.38 -3.67 -34.78
C LYS A 740 20.32 -2.55 -34.27
N ASP A 741 21.52 -2.42 -34.80
CA ASP A 741 22.54 -1.46 -34.36
C ASP A 741 22.13 0.00 -34.60
N ASP A 742 21.42 0.26 -35.69
CA ASP A 742 20.87 1.60 -36.02
C ASP A 742 19.73 2.05 -35.09
N TRP A 743 19.17 1.15 -34.27
CA TRP A 743 18.00 1.43 -33.43
C TRP A 743 18.33 1.98 -32.04
N GLN A 744 19.61 2.03 -31.66
CA GLN A 744 20.03 2.41 -30.31
C GLN A 744 19.53 3.79 -29.87
N GLN A 745 19.32 4.72 -30.81
CA GLN A 745 18.84 6.07 -30.55
C GLN A 745 17.34 6.24 -30.75
N ILE A 746 16.64 5.20 -31.22
CA ILE A 746 15.20 5.25 -31.50
C ILE A 746 14.45 4.90 -30.22
N PRO A 747 13.52 5.74 -29.75
CA PRO A 747 12.70 5.41 -28.61
C PRO A 747 11.86 4.16 -28.89
N VAL A 748 11.85 3.23 -27.94
CA VAL A 748 10.88 2.13 -27.96
C VAL A 748 9.49 2.71 -27.90
N ALA A 749 8.62 2.40 -28.87
CA ALA A 749 7.26 2.89 -28.97
C ALA A 749 6.31 2.14 -28.01
N VAL A 750 6.39 0.81 -27.97
CA VAL A 750 5.61 -0.03 -27.04
C VAL A 750 6.56 -0.93 -26.26
N SER A 751 6.40 -1.00 -24.95
CA SER A 751 7.24 -1.81 -24.07
C SER A 751 6.38 -2.77 -23.26
N GLY A 752 6.29 -4.01 -23.71
CA GLY A 752 5.40 -5.04 -23.21
C GLY A 752 4.01 -4.95 -23.84
N LEU A 753 3.56 -6.03 -24.44
CA LEU A 753 2.18 -6.24 -24.85
C LEU A 753 1.41 -6.93 -23.70
N THR A 754 0.11 -6.74 -23.68
CA THR A 754 -0.79 -7.37 -22.70
C THR A 754 -1.45 -8.57 -23.35
N ALA A 755 -1.51 -9.71 -22.68
CA ALA A 755 -2.26 -10.90 -23.11
C ALA A 755 -3.67 -10.89 -22.50
N PRO A 756 -4.68 -10.27 -23.13
CA PRO A 756 -5.94 -9.91 -22.46
C PRO A 756 -6.73 -11.13 -22.00
N TRP A 757 -6.68 -12.20 -22.78
CA TRP A 757 -7.43 -13.44 -22.55
C TRP A 757 -6.68 -14.46 -21.67
N ASN A 758 -5.45 -14.13 -21.26
CA ASN A 758 -4.60 -14.96 -20.40
C ASN A 758 -4.32 -14.24 -19.07
N GLY A 759 -5.33 -13.54 -18.56
CA GLY A 759 -5.24 -12.82 -17.30
C GLY A 759 -4.48 -11.51 -17.36
N ALA A 760 -4.39 -10.89 -18.54
CA ALA A 760 -3.65 -9.64 -18.78
C ALA A 760 -2.17 -9.72 -18.37
N ALA A 761 -1.57 -10.90 -18.51
CA ALA A 761 -0.13 -11.07 -18.34
C ALA A 761 0.61 -10.14 -19.31
N LYS A 762 1.61 -9.40 -18.80
CA LYS A 762 2.48 -8.59 -19.63
C LYS A 762 3.58 -9.45 -20.22
N ASP A 763 3.69 -9.44 -21.55
CA ASP A 763 4.82 -10.02 -22.24
C ASP A 763 6.04 -9.07 -22.20
N ARG A 764 7.16 -9.52 -22.76
CA ARG A 764 8.41 -8.75 -22.84
C ARG A 764 8.73 -8.26 -24.25
N THR A 765 7.72 -8.17 -25.11
CA THR A 765 7.84 -7.70 -26.48
C THR A 765 8.03 -6.19 -26.49
N ARG A 766 9.00 -5.69 -27.27
CA ARG A 766 9.24 -4.26 -27.48
C ARG A 766 9.02 -3.96 -28.95
N PHE A 767 8.31 -2.88 -29.24
CA PHE A 767 8.10 -2.38 -30.60
C PHE A 767 8.69 -0.98 -30.73
N SER A 768 9.47 -0.74 -31.77
CA SER A 768 10.02 0.57 -32.13
C SER A 768 9.64 0.90 -33.56
N VAL A 769 9.47 2.19 -33.86
CA VAL A 769 9.08 2.67 -35.19
C VAL A 769 9.71 4.04 -35.44
N CYS A 770 10.16 4.30 -36.67
CA CYS A 770 10.67 5.60 -37.12
C CYS A 770 10.47 5.72 -38.64
N HIS A 771 10.75 6.88 -39.25
CA HIS A 771 10.67 7.01 -40.70
C HIS A 771 11.76 7.93 -41.26
N ASP A 772 12.13 7.74 -42.52
CA ASP A 772 12.85 8.76 -43.28
C ASP A 772 11.88 9.42 -44.29
N LYS A 773 12.39 10.06 -45.35
CA LYS A 773 11.54 10.66 -46.40
C LYS A 773 10.95 9.64 -47.38
N LYS A 774 11.30 8.36 -47.29
CA LYS A 774 10.99 7.32 -48.26
C LYS A 774 10.34 6.10 -47.62
N ASN A 775 10.71 5.74 -46.39
CA ASN A 775 10.30 4.52 -45.73
C ASN A 775 9.87 4.78 -44.28
N LEU A 776 8.86 4.03 -43.86
CA LEU A 776 8.57 3.73 -42.46
C LEU A 776 9.39 2.50 -42.06
N TYR A 777 10.06 2.55 -40.93
CA TYR A 777 10.84 1.45 -40.37
C TYR A 777 10.20 0.97 -39.08
N PHE A 778 10.28 -0.34 -38.81
CA PHE A 778 9.84 -0.93 -37.56
C PHE A 778 10.84 -1.97 -37.03
N LEU A 779 10.80 -2.21 -35.72
CA LEU A 779 11.57 -3.25 -35.02
C LEU A 779 10.71 -3.87 -33.91
N TYR A 780 10.58 -5.19 -33.94
CA TYR A 780 10.13 -6.01 -32.82
C TYR A 780 11.33 -6.68 -32.14
N GLU A 781 11.41 -6.56 -30.82
CA GLU A 781 12.30 -7.36 -29.98
C GLU A 781 11.46 -8.23 -29.05
N VAL A 782 11.58 -9.55 -29.18
CA VAL A 782 10.76 -10.50 -28.44
C VAL A 782 11.64 -11.36 -27.54
N ALA A 783 11.25 -11.53 -26.29
CA ALA A 783 11.85 -12.49 -25.36
C ALA A 783 10.89 -13.66 -25.17
N ASP A 784 11.38 -14.86 -25.45
CA ASP A 784 10.58 -16.07 -25.59
C ASP A 784 11.47 -17.30 -25.40
N THR A 785 11.14 -18.13 -24.42
CA THR A 785 11.90 -19.34 -24.09
C THR A 785 11.46 -20.58 -24.87
N THR A 786 10.39 -20.49 -25.64
CA THR A 786 9.70 -21.61 -26.29
C THR A 786 9.46 -21.33 -27.76
N ILE A 787 10.48 -20.84 -28.48
CA ILE A 787 10.28 -20.38 -29.85
C ILE A 787 9.87 -21.53 -30.80
N ILE A 788 8.65 -21.45 -31.35
CA ILE A 788 8.04 -22.46 -32.23
C ILE A 788 7.96 -21.98 -33.69
N TYR A 789 8.25 -22.90 -34.62
CA TYR A 789 8.24 -22.63 -36.07
C TYR A 789 7.57 -23.75 -36.87
N ASN A 790 6.82 -23.35 -37.89
CA ASN A 790 6.39 -24.24 -38.95
C ASN A 790 7.35 -24.18 -40.16
N ASN A 791 7.91 -25.33 -40.55
CA ASN A 791 8.88 -25.44 -41.65
C ASN A 791 8.24 -25.59 -43.04
N GLU A 792 6.91 -25.62 -43.16
CA GLU A 792 6.23 -25.61 -44.45
C GLU A 792 6.55 -24.32 -45.23
N LYS A 793 6.53 -24.40 -46.56
CA LYS A 793 6.92 -23.27 -47.44
C LYS A 793 5.73 -22.40 -47.90
N THR A 794 4.57 -22.54 -47.28
CA THR A 794 3.36 -21.79 -47.59
C THR A 794 3.28 -20.54 -46.70
N GLU A 795 2.67 -19.46 -47.19
CA GLU A 795 2.41 -18.27 -46.36
C GLU A 795 1.52 -18.62 -45.17
N ALA A 796 0.49 -19.45 -45.39
CA ALA A 796 -0.40 -19.95 -44.34
C ALA A 796 0.31 -20.63 -43.15
N SER A 797 1.52 -21.17 -43.35
CA SER A 797 2.29 -21.80 -42.28
C SER A 797 2.74 -20.81 -41.18
N VAL A 798 2.80 -19.51 -41.49
CA VAL A 798 3.07 -18.46 -40.49
C VAL A 798 2.00 -18.48 -39.39
N GLY A 799 0.73 -18.73 -39.75
CA GLY A 799 -0.39 -18.81 -38.81
C GLY A 799 -0.31 -19.96 -37.79
N SER A 800 0.71 -20.82 -37.87
CA SER A 800 1.00 -21.90 -36.90
C SER A 800 2.42 -21.82 -36.36
N SER A 801 2.99 -20.62 -36.32
CA SER A 801 4.29 -20.32 -35.72
C SER A 801 4.14 -19.17 -34.73
N ASP A 802 5.13 -19.02 -33.85
CA ASP A 802 5.31 -17.73 -33.18
C ASP A 802 5.44 -16.64 -34.23
N ARG A 803 4.84 -15.49 -33.94
CA ARG A 803 4.88 -14.37 -34.87
C ARG A 803 4.54 -13.05 -34.21
N ILE A 804 5.03 -12.01 -34.85
CA ILE A 804 4.57 -10.64 -34.64
C ILE A 804 3.56 -10.29 -35.72
N GLU A 805 2.64 -9.39 -35.41
CA GLU A 805 1.67 -8.89 -36.39
C GLU A 805 1.53 -7.38 -36.25
N PHE A 806 1.35 -6.68 -37.37
CA PHE A 806 0.94 -5.28 -37.34
C PHE A 806 -0.14 -4.99 -38.37
N PHE A 807 -1.07 -4.12 -37.98
CA PHE A 807 -2.22 -3.77 -38.81
C PHE A 807 -2.17 -2.29 -39.21
N PHE A 808 -2.62 -1.99 -40.42
CA PHE A 808 -2.91 -0.63 -40.89
C PHE A 808 -4.37 -0.53 -41.27
N SER A 809 -5.03 0.57 -40.93
CA SER A 809 -6.36 0.88 -41.45
C SER A 809 -6.46 2.34 -41.88
N LYS A 810 -7.33 2.58 -42.86
CA LYS A 810 -7.64 3.91 -43.39
C LYS A 810 -8.60 4.70 -42.51
N ASP A 811 -9.43 3.99 -41.73
CA ASP A 811 -10.55 4.59 -41.00
C ASP A 811 -10.74 3.97 -39.61
N PRO A 812 -11.31 4.71 -38.65
CA PRO A 812 -11.54 4.21 -37.30
C PRO A 812 -12.51 3.02 -37.24
N ALA A 813 -13.40 2.85 -38.23
CA ALA A 813 -14.33 1.73 -38.27
C ALA A 813 -13.68 0.44 -38.82
N MET A 814 -12.39 0.50 -39.17
CA MET A 814 -11.61 -0.61 -39.72
C MET A 814 -12.23 -1.19 -41.00
N GLY A 815 -12.97 -0.37 -41.77
CA GLY A 815 -13.74 -0.84 -42.93
C GLY A 815 -12.88 -1.60 -43.95
N ASP A 816 -11.68 -1.08 -44.22
CA ASP A 816 -10.57 -1.79 -44.87
C ASP A 816 -9.34 -1.75 -43.96
N TYR A 817 -8.64 -2.88 -43.85
CA TYR A 817 -7.38 -2.98 -43.12
C TYR A 817 -6.41 -3.93 -43.82
N TYR A 818 -5.13 -3.77 -43.48
CA TYR A 818 -4.01 -4.49 -44.07
C TYR A 818 -3.16 -5.06 -42.95
N CYS A 819 -2.67 -6.27 -43.11
CA CYS A 819 -1.87 -6.95 -42.10
C CYS A 819 -0.59 -7.50 -42.72
N ALA A 820 0.46 -7.56 -41.92
CA ALA A 820 1.56 -8.49 -42.13
C ALA A 820 1.83 -9.24 -40.82
N GLU A 821 1.81 -10.57 -40.91
CA GLU A 821 2.19 -11.50 -39.87
C GLU A 821 3.56 -12.07 -40.23
N ILE A 822 4.51 -12.03 -39.29
CA ILE A 822 5.92 -12.33 -39.58
C ILE A 822 6.49 -13.27 -38.52
N ASP A 823 6.94 -14.44 -38.96
CA ASP A 823 7.60 -15.42 -38.10
C ASP A 823 9.05 -14.99 -37.75
N PRO A 824 9.70 -15.58 -36.74
CA PRO A 824 11.06 -15.17 -36.38
C PRO A 824 12.13 -15.45 -37.45
N ARG A 825 11.81 -16.23 -38.49
CA ARG A 825 12.69 -16.48 -39.64
C ARG A 825 12.41 -15.56 -40.83
N GLY A 826 11.48 -14.61 -40.68
CA GLY A 826 11.15 -13.61 -41.69
C GLY A 826 10.21 -14.13 -42.78
N LYS A 827 9.49 -15.24 -42.56
CA LYS A 827 8.39 -15.65 -43.43
C LYS A 827 7.19 -14.74 -43.16
N VAL A 828 6.55 -14.30 -44.23
CA VAL A 828 5.45 -13.33 -44.17
C VAL A 828 4.16 -14.00 -44.62
N MET A 829 3.09 -13.73 -43.89
CA MET A 829 1.72 -13.85 -44.36
C MET A 829 1.11 -12.46 -44.31
N ASP A 830 0.82 -11.89 -45.47
CA ASP A 830 0.20 -10.58 -45.58
C ASP A 830 -1.15 -10.68 -46.30
N TYR A 831 -2.02 -9.72 -46.03
CA TYR A 831 -3.36 -9.69 -46.62
C TYR A 831 -3.98 -8.32 -46.51
N HIS A 832 -4.87 -8.03 -47.45
CA HIS A 832 -5.91 -7.03 -47.32
C HIS A 832 -7.16 -7.71 -46.73
N ALA A 833 -7.92 -7.00 -45.92
CA ALA A 833 -9.18 -7.49 -45.42
C ALA A 833 -10.21 -6.39 -45.28
N LYS A 834 -11.48 -6.76 -45.43
CA LYS A 834 -12.61 -5.91 -45.07
C LYS A 834 -13.21 -6.37 -43.75
N PHE A 835 -13.59 -5.40 -42.92
CA PHE A 835 -14.29 -5.72 -41.69
C PHE A 835 -15.67 -6.32 -42.02
N TYR A 836 -16.04 -7.49 -41.48
CA TYR A 836 -15.32 -8.33 -40.51
C TYR A 836 -14.73 -9.59 -41.17
N ARG A 837 -13.40 -9.76 -41.08
CA ARG A 837 -12.64 -10.96 -41.51
C ARG A 837 -12.87 -11.44 -42.95
N GLN A 838 -13.17 -10.53 -43.87
CA GLN A 838 -13.22 -10.83 -45.30
C GLN A 838 -11.82 -10.70 -45.89
N PHE A 839 -11.03 -11.77 -45.77
CA PHE A 839 -9.63 -11.79 -46.17
C PHE A 839 -9.44 -11.94 -47.68
N ASP A 840 -8.54 -11.14 -48.23
CA ASP A 840 -7.92 -11.29 -49.54
C ASP A 840 -6.44 -11.64 -49.35
N PHE A 841 -6.15 -12.94 -49.34
CA PHE A 841 -4.78 -13.47 -49.24
C PHE A 841 -4.01 -13.42 -50.57
N ASP A 842 -4.64 -13.00 -51.68
CA ASP A 842 -3.91 -12.76 -52.94
C ASP A 842 -3.19 -11.39 -52.91
N TRP A 843 -3.59 -10.50 -51.99
CA TRP A 843 -2.92 -9.23 -51.77
C TRP A 843 -1.54 -9.42 -51.14
N ASN A 844 -0.56 -8.64 -51.59
CA ASN A 844 0.83 -8.71 -51.10
C ASN A 844 1.35 -7.31 -50.72
N PHE A 845 2.15 -7.23 -49.65
CA PHE A 845 2.70 -5.98 -49.12
C PHE A 845 3.91 -5.51 -49.93
N LYS A 846 3.63 -4.86 -51.06
CA LYS A 846 4.66 -4.42 -52.02
C LYS A 846 5.73 -3.52 -51.39
N GLY A 847 6.97 -4.01 -51.46
CA GLY A 847 8.15 -3.27 -51.03
C GLY A 847 8.54 -3.48 -49.56
N LEU A 848 7.81 -4.33 -48.82
CA LEU A 848 8.23 -4.78 -47.49
C LEU A 848 9.60 -5.46 -47.58
N LYS A 849 10.55 -5.00 -46.77
CA LYS A 849 11.87 -5.63 -46.58
C LYS A 849 12.03 -5.99 -45.13
N LEU A 850 12.68 -7.11 -44.85
CA LEU A 850 12.86 -7.65 -43.51
C LEU A 850 14.30 -8.06 -43.24
N GLY A 851 14.70 -7.89 -41.99
CA GLY A 851 15.89 -8.46 -41.39
C GLY A 851 15.49 -9.12 -40.08
N THR A 852 15.86 -10.38 -39.88
CA THR A 852 15.52 -11.11 -38.66
C THR A 852 16.75 -11.75 -38.03
N HIS A 853 16.69 -11.95 -36.72
CA HIS A 853 17.69 -12.71 -35.99
C HIS A 853 17.05 -13.46 -34.83
N THR A 854 17.32 -14.76 -34.75
CA THR A 854 16.85 -15.64 -33.68
C THR A 854 18.02 -15.97 -32.75
N GLY A 855 17.87 -15.60 -31.48
CA GLY A 855 18.73 -16.00 -30.37
C GLY A 855 18.20 -17.24 -29.64
N LYS A 856 18.76 -17.55 -28.48
CA LYS A 856 18.35 -18.71 -27.68
C LYS A 856 16.95 -18.54 -27.09
N ASP A 857 16.73 -17.40 -26.42
CA ASP A 857 15.50 -17.09 -25.69
C ASP A 857 14.90 -15.76 -26.17
N THR A 858 15.21 -15.36 -27.41
CA THR A 858 14.81 -14.09 -28.00
C THR A 858 14.77 -14.18 -29.52
N TYR A 859 13.99 -13.32 -30.17
CA TYR A 859 14.15 -13.03 -31.59
C TYR A 859 13.87 -11.55 -31.90
N ILE A 860 14.35 -11.09 -33.04
CA ILE A 860 14.06 -9.76 -33.56
C ILE A 860 13.54 -9.83 -34.99
N VAL A 861 12.64 -8.92 -35.31
CA VAL A 861 12.12 -8.67 -36.67
C VAL A 861 12.18 -7.17 -36.91
N GLU A 862 13.07 -6.72 -37.79
CA GLU A 862 13.08 -5.35 -38.29
C GLU A 862 12.66 -5.30 -39.75
N GLY A 863 12.08 -4.18 -40.17
CA GLY A 863 11.64 -4.00 -41.54
C GLY A 863 11.52 -2.57 -41.99
N SER A 864 11.36 -2.41 -43.31
CA SER A 864 11.05 -1.14 -43.96
C SER A 864 9.88 -1.27 -44.90
N ILE A 865 8.97 -0.30 -44.87
CA ILE A 865 7.82 -0.15 -45.76
C ILE A 865 7.95 1.18 -46.50
N PRO A 866 7.87 1.23 -47.84
CA PRO A 866 7.87 2.50 -48.56
C PRO A 866 6.67 3.36 -48.17
N LEU A 867 6.91 4.63 -47.78
CA LEU A 867 5.84 5.58 -47.45
C LEU A 867 4.88 5.77 -48.64
N LYS A 868 5.41 5.75 -49.87
CA LYS A 868 4.60 5.79 -51.09
C LYS A 868 3.57 4.65 -51.16
N SER A 869 3.93 3.44 -50.71
CA SER A 869 2.98 2.32 -50.66
C SER A 869 1.84 2.62 -49.68
N LEU A 870 2.15 3.18 -48.51
CA LEU A 870 1.15 3.56 -47.50
C LEU A 870 0.25 4.72 -47.99
N GLU A 871 0.81 5.67 -48.74
CA GLU A 871 0.05 6.75 -49.41
C GLU A 871 -0.92 6.17 -50.47
N GLU A 872 -0.45 5.25 -51.31
CA GLU A 872 -1.27 4.59 -52.34
C GLU A 872 -2.39 3.74 -51.73
N MET A 873 -2.17 3.16 -50.54
CA MET A 873 -3.19 2.46 -49.75
C MET A 873 -4.19 3.42 -49.08
N GLY A 874 -3.90 4.71 -49.03
CA GLY A 874 -4.74 5.72 -48.39
C GLY A 874 -4.81 5.61 -46.87
N VAL A 875 -3.82 4.96 -46.23
CA VAL A 875 -3.79 4.76 -44.76
C VAL A 875 -3.14 5.90 -44.00
N ILE A 876 -2.45 6.81 -44.70
CA ILE A 876 -1.88 8.04 -44.12
C ILE A 876 -2.92 9.16 -44.27
N SER A 877 -3.38 9.69 -43.14
CA SER A 877 -4.27 10.85 -43.10
C SER A 877 -3.56 12.13 -43.58
N PRO A 878 -4.29 13.19 -43.95
CA PRO A 878 -3.70 14.48 -44.29
C PRO A 878 -2.78 15.07 -43.21
N ASP A 879 -3.02 14.72 -41.94
CA ASP A 879 -2.24 15.15 -40.78
C ASP A 879 -1.06 14.22 -40.46
N GLY A 880 -0.80 13.22 -41.33
CA GLY A 880 0.28 12.26 -41.15
C GLY A 880 -0.01 11.19 -40.08
N GLU A 881 -1.28 10.90 -39.81
CA GLU A 881 -1.69 9.87 -38.87
C GLU A 881 -2.11 8.57 -39.57
N ILE A 882 -1.87 7.45 -38.91
CA ILE A 882 -2.20 6.11 -39.40
C ILE A 882 -2.92 5.36 -38.29
N ARG A 883 -4.06 4.70 -38.59
CA ARG A 883 -4.68 3.75 -37.64
C ARG A 883 -3.86 2.47 -37.66
N PHE A 884 -3.31 2.10 -36.51
CA PHE A 884 -2.24 1.11 -36.41
C PHE A 884 -2.51 0.10 -35.29
N GLY A 885 -1.93 -1.10 -35.37
CA GLY A 885 -2.02 -2.11 -34.32
C GLY A 885 -0.74 -2.94 -34.22
N VAL A 886 -0.38 -3.36 -33.01
CA VAL A 886 0.84 -4.13 -32.68
C VAL A 886 0.43 -5.36 -31.88
N TYR A 887 0.81 -6.55 -32.35
CA TYR A 887 0.38 -7.83 -31.78
C TYR A 887 1.46 -8.89 -31.78
N ARG A 888 1.24 -9.93 -30.97
CA ARG A 888 2.05 -11.16 -30.92
C ARG A 888 1.17 -12.38 -30.70
N ALA A 889 1.51 -13.46 -31.38
CA ALA A 889 1.05 -14.81 -31.07
C ALA A 889 2.25 -15.64 -30.58
N ASP A 890 2.11 -16.22 -29.39
CA ASP A 890 3.14 -17.00 -28.68
C ASP A 890 2.62 -18.43 -28.47
N TYR A 891 3.15 -19.37 -29.24
CA TYR A 891 2.78 -20.77 -29.22
C TYR A 891 3.57 -21.51 -28.14
N TYR A 892 2.93 -22.44 -27.45
CA TYR A 892 3.57 -23.25 -26.42
C TYR A 892 2.88 -24.59 -26.19
N GLY A 893 3.51 -25.45 -25.37
CA GLY A 893 2.94 -26.71 -24.90
C GLY A 893 3.35 -27.95 -25.71
N PRO A 894 3.01 -29.16 -25.22
CA PRO A 894 3.56 -30.44 -25.73
C PRO A 894 3.07 -30.85 -27.13
N GLN A 895 2.10 -30.13 -27.70
CA GLN A 895 1.56 -30.36 -29.05
C GLN A 895 1.53 -29.10 -29.92
N GLU A 896 2.11 -27.99 -29.45
CA GLU A 896 2.19 -26.73 -30.24
C GLU A 896 0.80 -26.15 -30.65
N GLU A 897 -0.25 -26.44 -29.87
CA GLU A 897 -1.64 -25.98 -30.15
C GLU A 897 -2.11 -24.84 -29.23
N GLN A 898 -1.37 -24.53 -28.17
CA GLN A 898 -1.75 -23.45 -27.24
C GLN A 898 -1.10 -22.15 -27.66
N VAL A 899 -1.87 -21.06 -27.64
CA VAL A 899 -1.42 -19.74 -28.10
C VAL A 899 -1.77 -18.67 -27.08
N ILE A 900 -0.81 -17.84 -26.73
CA ILE A 900 -1.01 -16.60 -25.97
C ILE A 900 -1.06 -15.45 -26.99
N TRP A 901 -2.20 -14.76 -27.02
CA TRP A 901 -2.42 -13.62 -27.90
C TRP A 901 -2.20 -12.34 -27.14
N SER A 902 -1.23 -11.54 -27.58
CA SER A 902 -0.85 -10.29 -26.91
C SER A 902 -1.05 -9.08 -27.80
N SER A 903 -1.53 -7.98 -27.22
CA SER A 903 -1.79 -6.71 -27.90
C SER A 903 -1.31 -5.52 -27.08
N TRP A 904 -0.99 -4.42 -27.76
CA TRP A 904 -0.61 -3.15 -27.15
C TRP A 904 -1.78 -2.36 -26.53
N ILE A 905 -3.02 -2.65 -26.95
CA ILE A 905 -4.27 -2.09 -26.46
C ILE A 905 -5.18 -3.27 -26.15
N ILE A 906 -5.95 -3.21 -25.06
CA ILE A 906 -6.87 -4.29 -24.70
C ILE A 906 -8.11 -4.21 -25.61
N PRO A 907 -8.32 -5.15 -26.54
CA PRO A 907 -9.46 -5.10 -27.44
C PRO A 907 -10.76 -5.39 -26.70
N ASP A 908 -11.86 -4.81 -27.19
CA ASP A 908 -13.21 -5.06 -26.68
C ASP A 908 -13.76 -6.40 -27.20
N ALA A 909 -13.14 -7.51 -26.79
CA ALA A 909 -13.52 -8.85 -27.19
C ALA A 909 -13.36 -9.86 -26.04
N ALA A 910 -14.38 -10.70 -25.85
CA ALA A 910 -14.35 -11.76 -24.83
C ALA A 910 -13.42 -12.93 -25.20
N ASN A 911 -13.17 -13.14 -26.49
CA ASN A 911 -12.27 -14.18 -27.02
C ASN A 911 -11.16 -13.53 -27.85
N PRO A 912 -10.01 -14.21 -28.06
CA PRO A 912 -8.91 -13.70 -28.89
C PRO A 912 -9.35 -13.20 -30.26
N ASP A 913 -9.32 -11.88 -30.42
CA ASP A 913 -9.68 -11.20 -31.66
C ASP A 913 -9.01 -9.82 -31.76
N PHE A 914 -8.13 -9.67 -32.74
CA PHE A 914 -7.49 -8.41 -33.09
C PHE A 914 -8.13 -7.73 -34.29
N HIS A 915 -9.05 -8.39 -35.01
CA HIS A 915 -9.66 -7.89 -36.24
C HIS A 915 -10.88 -6.99 -36.01
N ILE A 916 -10.81 -6.16 -34.97
CA ILE A 916 -11.88 -5.27 -34.55
C ILE A 916 -11.35 -3.85 -34.34
N PRO A 917 -12.14 -2.80 -34.59
CA PRO A 917 -11.72 -1.41 -34.41
C PRO A 917 -11.06 -1.10 -33.06
N SER A 918 -11.53 -1.72 -31.98
CA SER A 918 -11.07 -1.45 -30.61
C SER A 918 -9.65 -1.94 -30.31
N SER A 919 -9.01 -2.70 -31.21
CA SER A 919 -7.60 -3.10 -31.09
C SER A 919 -6.63 -2.05 -31.65
N LEU A 920 -7.13 -1.07 -32.42
CA LEU A 920 -6.33 -0.07 -33.11
C LEU A 920 -6.06 1.17 -32.26
N GLY A 921 -4.86 1.71 -32.41
CA GLY A 921 -4.42 3.01 -31.93
C GLY A 921 -4.00 3.92 -33.07
N VAL A 922 -3.17 4.91 -32.78
CA VAL A 922 -2.71 5.92 -33.73
C VAL A 922 -1.19 5.95 -33.79
N LEU A 923 -0.65 5.84 -35.00
CA LEU A 923 0.74 6.11 -35.32
C LEU A 923 0.83 7.46 -36.02
N LYS A 924 1.60 8.41 -35.47
CA LYS A 924 1.86 9.71 -36.13
C LYS A 924 3.26 9.74 -36.75
N LEU A 925 3.36 10.25 -37.97
CA LEU A 925 4.64 10.53 -38.64
C LEU A 925 5.09 11.95 -38.23
N ARG A 926 6.23 12.08 -37.53
CA ARG A 926 6.70 13.38 -36.98
C ARG A 926 8.18 13.66 -37.21
#